data_AF-A0A7K3WUR0-F1
#
_entry.id   AF-A0A7K3WUR0-F1
#
_cell.length_a   1.000
_cell.length_b   1.000
_cell.length_c   1.000
_cell.angle_alpha   90.00
_cell.angle_beta   90.00
_cell.angle_gamma   90.00
#
_symmetry.space_group_name_H-M   'P 1'
#
loop_
_entity.id
_entity.type
_entity.pdbx_description
1 polymer ?
#
loop_
_entity_poly.entity_id
_entity_poly.type
_entity_poly.pdbx_seq_one_letter_code
_entity_poly.pdbx_strand_id
1 'polypeptide(L)'
;MTFFKAGVNIPDEAEPVKGFDALYTTLLSTFITRNTLYLDIRNENSYSLNYYKDNEGQTGDSDYGEHIQISWDGTTFAPANYYKDYWPILTLSPPANATTEFNELHVKFRKIYNPEPLLYADYAVELISDTLINISSSMKFKQETNPVLAAPWSSGFTFKLPNNPAASSHTAPAFPTKLMNIRQKNPDIALPSTVVQKEHFLDNAFGPANYVPDVAAGSTTQWISGLGKRFIDGRNEMGVAGVFEIGMGISSTEVSFFASIIDEYRPGITFGRSQVKKSTPEMGGKSQSSSLIAELNKTWFKDRNFELQKQELSGSTFYIMDQKTLDPPTNFSGLINLVISKSEYDAISIPSNLDTTIHAPLLSFQNFSMESDNNQVPYRKAALKVNGATSSGTKTTAGLGVDLLTFNYGMLNSEAAGNVVELKPALSGILTVDDFFEALKVVEDVYSAKDAFAVQTSTRIRRHYYGEYNTNSNNSLTDMLISEFATGNIFEHTLPLAKLELRYHDRNLGFFEMLASGFSNLSAYSQLTSHANENGTKDNPSPYLVDNLYFIDLGQVLYGFESIFYQKHYPPSEILASNKPAIGTYSPSYENFPVKIVNDLAGWIANVIIPVTDFFIWEESGKSPYAGDEAPDTNFNAFYDYSAPRADLYGNADSIGIYRAYQVLNDHEPNEGKLKLSDVFTLYYKGEAQLRSEINLPTNPSYSLYTAQDRWKIFSLYFGFLAEDGFGGFVWIPDDPTLWAKVKAPYSIANPTGKDYNNRLFDYAEFWLTSRESIATLGFALRLNFSFPSNLINHFSEFMDFSQPEVWVLNKIQESFESKFLGFVKNLTL
;
A
#
# COMPACT_ATOMS: atom_id res chain seq x y z
N MET A 1 -44.71 34.78 6.90
CA MET A 1 -43.82 35.73 7.59
C MET A 1 -42.73 36.10 6.58
N THR A 2 -42.75 37.32 6.06
CA THR A 2 -41.88 37.79 4.98
C THR A 2 -40.51 38.15 5.55
N PHE A 3 -39.48 37.34 5.27
CA PHE A 3 -38.10 37.48 5.77
C PHE A 3 -37.29 38.62 5.11
N PHE A 4 -37.93 39.51 4.34
CA PHE A 4 -37.25 40.59 3.62
C PHE A 4 -37.62 41.96 4.20
N LYS A 5 -36.90 42.37 5.24
CA LYS A 5 -36.90 43.76 5.74
C LYS A 5 -35.49 44.27 6.06
N ALA A 6 -34.48 43.75 5.36
CA ALA A 6 -33.06 44.12 5.54
C ALA A 6 -32.45 44.81 4.28
N GLY A 7 -33.23 45.63 3.56
CA GLY A 7 -32.67 46.59 2.60
C GLY A 7 -32.00 46.01 1.35
N VAL A 8 -32.34 44.78 0.94
CA VAL A 8 -31.88 44.19 -0.33
C VAL A 8 -32.94 44.45 -1.41
N ASN A 9 -32.58 45.14 -2.49
CA ASN A 9 -33.45 45.32 -3.65
C ASN A 9 -32.96 44.39 -4.78
N ILE A 10 -33.59 43.22 -4.91
CA ILE A 10 -33.30 42.27 -6.00
C ILE A 10 -34.27 42.60 -7.14
N PRO A 11 -33.81 42.95 -8.35
CA PRO A 11 -34.69 43.14 -9.50
C PRO A 11 -35.47 41.85 -9.78
N ASP A 12 -36.75 41.96 -10.15
CA ASP A 12 -37.64 40.81 -10.44
C ASP A 12 -37.13 39.90 -11.59
N GLU A 13 -36.11 40.32 -12.33
CA GLU A 13 -35.50 39.61 -13.47
C GLU A 13 -34.12 38.98 -13.14
N ALA A 14 -33.69 38.96 -11.88
CA ALA A 14 -32.38 38.42 -11.52
C ALA A 14 -32.34 36.88 -11.62
N GLU A 15 -31.45 36.36 -12.47
CA GLU A 15 -31.11 34.93 -12.57
C GLU A 15 -30.69 34.34 -11.19
N PRO A 16 -30.98 33.06 -10.90
CA PRO A 16 -30.51 32.40 -9.70
C PRO A 16 -28.98 32.46 -9.60
N VAL A 17 -28.46 32.98 -8.48
CA VAL A 17 -27.01 33.13 -8.24
C VAL A 17 -26.36 31.75 -8.21
N LYS A 18 -25.56 31.42 -9.24
CA LYS A 18 -24.79 30.17 -9.34
C LYS A 18 -23.31 30.43 -9.06
N GLY A 19 -22.78 29.82 -8.01
CA GLY A 19 -21.36 29.88 -7.66
C GLY A 19 -21.00 30.98 -6.66
N PHE A 20 -19.88 30.78 -5.96
CA PHE A 20 -19.43 31.63 -4.86
C PHE A 20 -19.07 33.05 -5.34
N ASP A 21 -18.42 33.20 -6.50
CA ASP A 21 -18.04 34.51 -7.07
C ASP A 21 -19.24 35.38 -7.48
N ALA A 22 -20.36 34.76 -7.85
CA ALA A 22 -21.60 35.45 -8.19
C ALA A 22 -22.31 36.04 -6.96
N LEU A 23 -22.08 35.48 -5.76
CA LEU A 23 -22.56 36.03 -4.48
C LEU A 23 -21.95 37.43 -4.22
N TYR A 24 -20.68 37.62 -4.55
CA TYR A 24 -19.95 38.88 -4.28
C TYR A 24 -20.27 39.97 -5.29
N THR A 25 -20.35 39.61 -6.57
CA THR A 25 -20.58 40.57 -7.65
C THR A 25 -22.04 40.96 -7.78
N THR A 26 -22.97 40.04 -7.51
CA THR A 26 -24.41 40.23 -7.79
C THR A 26 -25.24 40.49 -6.54
N LEU A 27 -24.94 39.83 -5.41
CA LEU A 27 -25.73 39.98 -4.18
C LEU A 27 -25.14 41.05 -3.25
N LEU A 28 -23.84 40.99 -2.94
CA LEU A 28 -23.20 41.92 -1.99
C LEU A 28 -23.14 43.38 -2.50
N SER A 29 -23.08 43.57 -3.82
CA SER A 29 -23.10 44.90 -4.46
C SER A 29 -24.44 45.64 -4.29
N THR A 30 -25.52 44.92 -3.96
CA THR A 30 -26.87 45.49 -3.74
C THR A 30 -27.14 45.95 -2.31
N PHE A 31 -26.23 45.69 -1.36
CA PHE A 31 -26.38 46.15 0.02
C PHE A 31 -26.05 47.65 0.13
N ILE A 32 -26.93 48.39 0.81
CA ILE A 32 -26.90 49.86 0.92
C ILE A 32 -25.69 50.38 1.73
N THR A 33 -25.14 49.59 2.65
CA THR A 33 -24.10 50.04 3.61
C THR A 33 -22.70 49.56 3.22
N ARG A 34 -21.97 50.44 2.52
CA ARG A 34 -20.54 50.28 2.17
C ARG A 34 -19.68 50.49 3.44
N ASN A 35 -18.57 49.78 3.59
CA ASN A 35 -17.79 49.62 4.85
C ASN A 35 -18.50 48.79 5.96
N THR A 36 -18.99 47.61 5.60
CA THR A 36 -19.63 46.65 6.53
C THR A 36 -18.92 45.30 6.48
N LEU A 37 -18.61 44.73 7.64
CA LEU A 37 -18.13 43.36 7.78
C LEU A 37 -19.31 42.42 8.09
N TYR A 38 -19.43 41.34 7.32
CA TYR A 38 -20.36 40.24 7.58
C TYR A 38 -19.59 39.04 8.13
N LEU A 39 -19.72 38.77 9.42
CA LEU A 39 -18.98 37.72 10.12
C LEU A 39 -19.87 36.47 10.31
N ASP A 40 -19.59 35.40 9.58
CA ASP A 40 -20.21 34.08 9.71
C ASP A 40 -19.27 33.14 10.48
N ILE A 41 -19.66 32.72 11.68
CA ILE A 41 -18.92 31.79 12.53
C ILE A 41 -19.74 30.52 12.70
N ARG A 42 -19.13 29.40 12.31
CA ARG A 42 -19.66 28.06 12.46
C ARG A 42 -18.94 27.29 13.58
N ASN A 43 -19.56 26.23 14.07
CA ASN A 43 -18.88 25.23 14.92
C ASN A 43 -18.25 24.12 14.07
N GLU A 44 -17.62 23.14 14.70
CA GLU A 44 -16.94 22.00 14.05
C GLU A 44 -17.87 21.11 13.19
N ASN A 45 -19.18 21.24 13.39
CA ASN A 45 -20.22 20.52 12.64
C ASN A 45 -20.87 21.37 11.53
N SER A 46 -20.29 22.53 11.17
CA SER A 46 -20.82 23.51 10.20
C SER A 46 -22.15 24.19 10.60
N TYR A 47 -22.64 23.99 11.82
CA TYR A 47 -23.78 24.75 12.35
C TYR A 47 -23.31 26.12 12.83
N SER A 48 -24.23 27.07 13.03
CA SER A 48 -23.90 28.39 13.58
C SER A 48 -23.27 28.26 14.99
N LEU A 49 -22.37 29.18 15.36
CA LEU A 49 -21.50 29.11 16.54
C LEU A 49 -22.16 28.60 17.84
N ASN A 50 -23.30 29.15 18.25
CA ASN A 50 -24.02 28.76 19.48
C ASN A 50 -25.25 27.88 19.19
N TYR A 51 -25.30 27.19 18.06
CA TYR A 51 -26.41 26.30 17.73
C TYR A 51 -26.65 25.24 18.83
N TYR A 52 -25.60 24.80 19.53
CA TYR A 52 -25.71 23.86 20.64
C TYR A 52 -25.74 24.50 22.04
N LYS A 53 -25.87 25.83 22.16
CA LYS A 53 -25.88 26.58 23.43
C LYS A 53 -24.63 26.35 24.30
N ASP A 54 -23.51 25.99 23.68
CA ASP A 54 -22.23 25.70 24.32
C ASP A 54 -21.24 26.86 24.18
N ASN A 55 -21.73 28.04 23.79
CA ASN A 55 -20.93 29.26 23.68
C ASN A 55 -21.64 30.51 24.27
N GLU A 56 -22.68 30.34 25.10
CA GLU A 56 -23.41 31.44 25.78
C GLU A 56 -22.95 31.72 27.23
N GLY A 57 -22.07 30.88 27.78
CA GLY A 57 -21.67 30.95 29.20
C GLY A 57 -22.59 30.16 30.13
N GLN A 58 -22.40 30.31 31.43
CA GLN A 58 -23.27 29.73 32.46
C GLN A 58 -24.29 30.74 32.97
N THR A 59 -25.47 30.27 33.33
CA THR A 59 -26.49 31.10 33.99
C THR A 59 -25.92 31.67 35.28
N GLY A 60 -25.79 33.00 35.36
CA GLY A 60 -25.17 33.71 36.48
C GLY A 60 -23.86 34.41 36.13
N ASP A 61 -23.24 34.09 34.98
CA ASP A 61 -22.10 34.86 34.47
C ASP A 61 -22.54 36.29 34.12
N SER A 62 -21.72 37.29 34.45
CA SER A 62 -22.02 38.70 34.15
C SER A 62 -22.11 39.00 32.65
N ASP A 63 -21.57 38.12 31.82
CA ASP A 63 -21.57 38.19 30.36
C ASP A 63 -22.46 37.09 29.73
N TYR A 64 -23.32 36.41 30.49
CA TYR A 64 -24.21 35.36 29.98
C TYR A 64 -25.02 35.84 28.75
N GLY A 65 -25.02 35.05 27.68
CA GLY A 65 -25.63 35.39 26.38
C GLY A 65 -24.71 36.17 25.42
N GLU A 66 -23.54 36.61 25.90
CA GLU A 66 -22.48 37.14 25.04
C GLU A 66 -21.62 36.00 24.50
N HIS A 67 -21.59 35.86 23.18
CA HIS A 67 -21.03 34.69 22.51
C HIS A 67 -19.56 34.86 22.16
N ILE A 68 -19.16 36.08 21.82
CA ILE A 68 -17.79 36.44 21.43
C ILE A 68 -17.42 37.77 22.07
N GLN A 69 -16.12 38.08 22.12
CA GLN A 69 -15.67 39.46 22.34
C GLN A 69 -14.94 39.95 21.10
N ILE A 70 -15.16 41.22 20.76
CA ILE A 70 -14.54 41.85 19.60
C ILE A 70 -13.75 43.08 20.06
N SER A 71 -12.61 43.30 19.42
CA SER A 71 -11.83 44.52 19.55
C SER A 71 -11.31 44.97 18.17
N TRP A 72 -11.22 46.27 17.97
CA TRP A 72 -10.60 46.90 16.80
C TRP A 72 -9.20 47.47 17.08
N ASP A 73 -8.77 47.46 18.35
CA ASP A 73 -7.49 48.00 18.81
C ASP A 73 -6.59 46.94 19.47
N GLY A 74 -7.10 45.72 19.63
CA GLY A 74 -6.41 44.59 20.26
C GLY A 74 -6.30 44.67 21.79
N THR A 75 -6.78 45.76 22.41
CA THR A 75 -6.63 46.02 23.85
C THR A 75 -7.97 46.02 24.59
N THR A 76 -8.99 46.68 24.05
CA THR A 76 -10.31 46.81 24.66
C THR A 76 -11.29 45.87 23.97
N PHE A 77 -11.64 44.77 24.63
CA PHE A 77 -12.58 43.77 24.11
C PHE A 77 -13.99 44.06 24.62
N ALA A 78 -14.92 44.27 23.69
CA ALA A 78 -16.34 44.44 23.97
C ALA A 78 -17.08 43.12 23.72
N PRO A 79 -17.95 42.66 24.63
CA PRO A 79 -18.85 41.55 24.35
C PRO A 79 -19.73 41.83 23.14
N ALA A 80 -20.00 40.81 22.33
CA ALA A 80 -20.92 40.91 21.22
C ALA A 80 -21.84 39.68 21.16
N ASN A 81 -23.14 39.97 21.11
CA ASN A 81 -24.16 38.96 20.85
C ASN A 81 -24.19 38.61 19.36
N TYR A 82 -23.63 37.44 19.04
CA TYR A 82 -23.58 36.90 17.68
C TYR A 82 -24.97 36.71 17.02
N TYR A 83 -26.03 36.49 17.81
CA TYR A 83 -27.39 36.24 17.31
C TYR A 83 -28.30 37.47 17.39
N LYS A 84 -27.72 38.67 17.37
CA LYS A 84 -28.51 39.89 17.26
C LYS A 84 -29.43 39.78 16.04
N ASP A 85 -30.73 39.94 16.27
CA ASP A 85 -31.79 39.86 15.24
C ASP A 85 -32.10 38.47 14.65
N TYR A 86 -31.74 37.38 15.36
CA TYR A 86 -31.99 35.99 14.92
C TYR A 86 -31.32 35.61 13.58
N TRP A 87 -30.34 36.40 13.16
CA TRP A 87 -29.58 36.18 11.94
C TRP A 87 -28.26 35.47 12.27
N PRO A 88 -27.84 34.44 11.50
CA PRO A 88 -26.64 33.66 11.81
C PRO A 88 -25.35 34.33 11.32
N ILE A 89 -25.38 35.63 11.01
CA ILE A 89 -24.23 36.42 10.55
C ILE A 89 -24.18 37.70 11.39
N LEU A 90 -23.05 37.99 12.01
CA LEU A 90 -22.89 39.22 12.76
C LEU A 90 -22.47 40.35 11.83
N THR A 91 -23.23 41.45 11.83
CA THR A 91 -22.89 42.66 11.09
C THR A 91 -22.09 43.61 11.96
N LEU A 92 -20.90 43.97 11.49
CA LEU A 92 -19.97 44.86 12.18
C LEU A 92 -19.64 46.06 11.30
N SER A 93 -19.46 47.22 11.92
CA SER A 93 -19.02 48.44 11.25
C SER A 93 -17.58 48.72 11.66
N PRO A 94 -16.58 48.41 10.80
CA PRO A 94 -15.20 48.75 11.07
C PRO A 94 -15.04 50.26 11.29
N PRO A 95 -14.26 50.71 12.29
CA PRO A 95 -14.00 52.12 12.48
C PRO A 95 -13.31 52.69 11.25
N ALA A 96 -13.60 53.95 10.91
CA ALA A 96 -12.87 54.65 9.87
C ALA A 96 -11.49 55.02 10.43
N ASN A 97 -10.44 54.31 10.01
CA ASN A 97 -9.06 54.63 10.39
C ASN A 97 -8.42 55.52 9.31
N ALA A 98 -7.77 56.61 9.67
CA ALA A 98 -7.23 57.57 8.69
C ALA A 98 -5.76 57.30 8.30
N THR A 99 -5.07 56.38 8.98
CA THR A 99 -3.59 56.26 8.91
C THR A 99 -3.08 54.93 8.38
N THR A 100 -3.94 53.92 8.19
CA THR A 100 -3.55 52.59 7.72
C THR A 100 -4.49 52.10 6.63
N GLU A 101 -4.03 51.20 5.78
CA GLU A 101 -4.84 50.58 4.72
C GLU A 101 -5.75 49.46 5.25
N PHE A 102 -5.62 49.10 6.54
CA PHE A 102 -6.30 47.96 7.14
C PHE A 102 -6.81 48.24 8.57
N ASN A 103 -7.95 47.66 8.89
CA ASN A 103 -8.47 47.51 10.24
C ASN A 103 -8.09 46.12 10.76
N GLU A 104 -7.70 46.02 12.04
CA GLU A 104 -7.46 44.74 12.68
C GLU A 104 -8.68 44.35 13.53
N LEU A 105 -9.37 43.29 13.13
CA LEU A 105 -10.42 42.69 13.93
C LEU A 105 -9.81 41.62 14.83
N HIS A 106 -9.95 41.78 16.13
CA HIS A 106 -9.58 40.78 17.12
C HIS A 106 -10.85 40.13 17.67
N VAL A 107 -10.94 38.80 17.60
CA VAL A 107 -12.10 38.03 18.09
C VAL A 107 -11.67 37.09 19.19
N LYS A 108 -12.42 37.02 20.29
CA LYS A 108 -12.26 36.03 21.37
C LYS A 108 -13.49 35.15 21.49
N PHE A 109 -13.26 33.88 21.85
CA PHE A 109 -14.28 32.86 22.08
C PHE A 109 -14.30 32.44 23.54
N ARG A 110 -15.44 31.94 24.04
CA ARG A 110 -15.50 31.40 25.39
C ARG A 110 -14.74 30.08 25.47
N LYS A 111 -14.05 29.87 26.60
CA LYS A 111 -13.26 28.65 26.83
C LYS A 111 -14.01 27.55 27.59
N ILE A 112 -15.15 27.87 28.20
CA ILE A 112 -15.87 26.98 29.13
C ILE A 112 -16.18 25.60 28.56
N TYR A 113 -16.79 25.53 27.37
CA TYR A 113 -17.07 24.27 26.66
C TYR A 113 -16.16 24.05 25.46
N ASN A 114 -15.18 24.92 25.23
CA ASN A 114 -14.14 24.78 24.20
C ASN A 114 -12.81 25.29 24.76
N PRO A 115 -12.12 24.50 25.61
CA PRO A 115 -10.95 24.97 26.35
C PRO A 115 -9.74 25.29 25.45
N GLU A 116 -9.68 24.67 24.27
CA GLU A 116 -8.61 24.83 23.28
C GLU A 116 -9.24 25.13 21.91
N PRO A 117 -9.75 26.36 21.70
CA PRO A 117 -10.39 26.72 20.45
C PRO A 117 -9.37 26.78 19.32
N LEU A 118 -9.68 26.07 18.23
CA LEU A 118 -8.98 26.17 16.95
C LEU A 118 -9.87 26.92 15.97
N LEU A 119 -9.34 27.99 15.39
CA LEU A 119 -10.07 28.78 14.41
C LEU A 119 -9.62 28.40 13.00
N TYR A 120 -10.56 27.99 12.17
CA TYR A 120 -10.34 27.80 10.74
C TYR A 120 -11.05 28.90 9.95
N ALA A 121 -10.32 29.63 9.12
CA ALA A 121 -10.86 30.63 8.22
C ALA A 121 -11.19 29.99 6.86
N ASP A 122 -12.44 29.53 6.74
CA ASP A 122 -13.03 28.97 5.53
C ASP A 122 -13.02 30.00 4.39
N TYR A 123 -13.32 31.24 4.74
CA TYR A 123 -13.17 32.39 3.87
C TYR A 123 -12.74 33.61 4.67
N ALA A 124 -11.53 34.09 4.44
CA ALA A 124 -11.08 35.38 4.93
C ALA A 124 -10.17 36.00 3.87
N VAL A 125 -10.13 37.32 3.79
CA VAL A 125 -9.33 38.01 2.78
C VAL A 125 -8.08 38.63 3.40
N GLU A 126 -6.99 38.63 2.64
CA GLU A 126 -5.78 39.39 2.89
C GLU A 126 -5.53 40.31 1.68
N LEU A 127 -5.05 41.52 1.94
CA LEU A 127 -4.65 42.44 0.89
C LEU A 127 -3.15 42.26 0.63
N ILE A 128 -2.78 41.82 -0.58
CA ILE A 128 -1.38 41.77 -1.03
C ILE A 128 -1.24 42.70 -2.24
N SER A 129 -0.42 43.74 -2.11
CA SER A 129 -0.14 44.70 -3.19
C SER A 129 -1.42 45.23 -3.85
N ASP A 130 -2.33 45.79 -3.04
CA ASP A 130 -3.65 46.31 -3.44
C ASP A 130 -4.65 45.27 -4.00
N THR A 131 -4.31 43.98 -4.00
CA THR A 131 -5.19 42.91 -4.46
C THR A 131 -5.76 42.13 -3.28
N LEU A 132 -7.08 42.02 -3.21
CA LEU A 132 -7.76 41.16 -2.26
C LEU A 132 -7.62 39.71 -2.70
N ILE A 133 -6.92 38.92 -1.90
CA ILE A 133 -6.81 37.48 -2.09
C ILE A 133 -7.39 36.75 -0.87
N ASN A 134 -7.89 35.53 -1.07
CA ASN A 134 -8.22 34.67 0.05
C ASN A 134 -6.93 34.37 0.83
N ILE A 135 -7.01 34.31 2.16
CA ILE A 135 -5.85 34.00 2.99
C ILE A 135 -5.17 32.71 2.51
N SER A 136 -3.84 32.72 2.54
CA SER A 136 -3.07 31.54 2.13
C SER A 136 -3.43 30.33 3.00
N SER A 137 -3.32 29.11 2.43
CA SER A 137 -3.66 27.88 3.14
C SER A 137 -2.91 27.69 4.46
N SER A 138 -1.68 28.19 4.55
CA SER A 138 -0.86 28.17 5.77
C SER A 138 -1.37 29.09 6.87
N MET A 139 -2.23 30.06 6.57
CA MET A 139 -2.79 31.03 7.52
C MET A 139 -4.25 30.73 7.90
N LYS A 140 -4.84 29.67 7.33
CA LYS A 140 -6.25 29.32 7.58
C LYS A 140 -6.49 28.84 9.00
N PHE A 141 -5.53 28.17 9.63
CA PHE A 141 -5.66 27.69 11.01
C PHE A 141 -4.96 28.64 11.98
N LYS A 142 -5.68 29.03 13.04
CA LYS A 142 -5.12 29.80 14.16
C LYS A 142 -5.48 29.10 15.47
N GLN A 143 -4.48 28.77 16.27
CA GLN A 143 -4.65 28.03 17.52
C GLN A 143 -4.57 28.96 18.72
N GLU A 144 -5.26 28.60 19.80
CA GLU A 144 -5.11 29.23 21.11
C GLU A 144 -3.63 29.21 21.57
N THR A 145 -3.10 30.39 21.87
CA THR A 145 -1.70 30.58 22.28
C THR A 145 -1.50 30.49 23.80
N ASN A 146 -2.59 30.58 24.57
CA ASN A 146 -2.60 30.46 26.03
C ASN A 146 -3.63 29.42 26.49
N PRO A 147 -3.24 28.13 26.56
CA PRO A 147 -4.15 27.05 26.96
C PRO A 147 -4.53 27.09 28.45
N VAL A 148 -3.99 28.02 29.26
CA VAL A 148 -4.31 28.12 30.69
C VAL A 148 -5.84 28.26 30.89
N LEU A 149 -6.43 27.28 31.58
CA LEU A 149 -7.89 27.12 31.74
C LEU A 149 -8.55 28.20 32.60
N ALA A 150 -7.78 28.98 33.35
CA ALA A 150 -8.33 29.94 34.33
C ALA A 150 -9.00 31.17 33.70
N ALA A 151 -8.73 31.49 32.42
CA ALA A 151 -9.37 32.61 31.74
C ALA A 151 -10.70 32.17 31.08
N PRO A 152 -11.80 32.92 31.24
CA PRO A 152 -13.10 32.57 30.63
C PRO A 152 -13.13 32.74 29.11
N TRP A 153 -12.17 33.48 28.56
CA TRP A 153 -12.08 33.84 27.14
C TRP A 153 -10.73 33.44 26.54
N SER A 154 -10.73 33.15 25.24
CA SER A 154 -9.54 32.83 24.44
C SER A 154 -8.57 34.02 24.35
N SER A 155 -7.36 33.76 23.87
CA SER A 155 -6.55 34.83 23.28
C SER A 155 -7.26 35.42 22.05
N GLY A 156 -6.94 36.67 21.71
CA GLY A 156 -7.55 37.36 20.57
C GLY A 156 -7.02 36.81 19.25
N PHE A 157 -7.91 36.31 18.40
CA PHE A 157 -7.62 35.93 17.03
C PHE A 157 -7.70 37.17 16.12
N THR A 158 -6.59 37.57 15.51
CA THR A 158 -6.50 38.80 14.71
C THR A 158 -6.76 38.54 13.22
N PHE A 159 -7.57 39.37 12.58
CA PHE A 159 -7.82 39.39 11.14
C PHE A 159 -7.60 40.78 10.59
N LYS A 160 -6.85 40.89 9.48
CA LYS A 160 -6.65 42.15 8.78
C LYS A 160 -7.75 42.32 7.75
N LEU A 161 -8.42 43.46 7.79
CA LEU A 161 -9.56 43.78 6.94
C LEU A 161 -9.28 45.08 6.21
N PRO A 162 -9.74 45.25 4.96
CA PRO A 162 -9.58 46.52 4.25
C PRO A 162 -10.21 47.67 5.03
N ASN A 163 -9.49 48.79 5.08
CA ASN A 163 -9.98 50.00 5.72
C ASN A 163 -10.46 51.04 4.69
N ASN A 164 -11.31 51.95 5.14
CA ASN A 164 -11.68 53.14 4.39
C ASN A 164 -10.95 54.37 4.99
N PRO A 165 -9.85 54.86 4.38
CA PRO A 165 -9.18 56.04 4.88
C PRO A 165 -10.11 57.25 4.75
N ALA A 166 -10.38 57.91 5.87
CA ALA A 166 -11.33 59.02 6.00
C ALA A 166 -11.10 60.21 5.03
N ALA A 167 -9.93 60.29 4.39
CA ALA A 167 -9.54 61.34 3.44
C ALA A 167 -9.60 60.92 1.95
N SER A 168 -9.98 59.68 1.63
CA SER A 168 -9.98 59.16 0.26
C SER A 168 -11.37 59.12 -0.37
N SER A 169 -11.47 59.32 -1.69
CA SER A 169 -12.70 59.08 -2.46
C SER A 169 -13.00 57.59 -2.69
N HIS A 170 -12.29 56.69 -2.01
CA HIS A 170 -12.43 55.24 -2.19
C HIS A 170 -13.58 54.73 -1.32
N THR A 171 -14.55 54.07 -1.95
CA THR A 171 -15.62 53.38 -1.23
C THR A 171 -15.16 51.97 -0.90
N ALA A 172 -14.88 51.66 0.37
CA ALA A 172 -14.59 50.29 0.79
C ALA A 172 -15.83 49.39 0.56
N PRO A 173 -15.70 48.28 -0.19
CA PRO A 173 -16.79 47.34 -0.40
C PRO A 173 -17.17 46.67 0.93
N ALA A 174 -18.40 46.16 1.04
CA ALA A 174 -18.72 45.25 2.12
C ALA A 174 -17.99 43.91 1.89
N PHE A 175 -17.48 43.29 2.94
CA PHE A 175 -16.73 42.04 2.84
C PHE A 175 -17.19 41.03 3.90
N PRO A 176 -17.34 39.75 3.52
CA PRO A 176 -17.66 38.67 4.44
C PRO A 176 -16.40 38.00 4.97
N THR A 177 -16.50 37.45 6.18
CA THR A 177 -15.51 36.55 6.77
C THR A 177 -16.26 35.34 7.31
N LYS A 178 -15.86 34.14 6.88
CA LYS A 178 -16.43 32.88 7.32
C LYS A 178 -15.39 32.07 8.10
N LEU A 179 -15.70 31.78 9.35
CA LEU A 179 -14.85 31.09 10.31
C LEU A 179 -15.52 29.82 10.81
N MET A 180 -14.72 28.86 11.26
CA MET A 180 -15.15 27.71 12.06
C MET A 180 -14.39 27.74 13.39
N ASN A 181 -15.12 27.85 14.50
CA ASN A 181 -14.62 27.65 15.84
C ASN A 181 -14.69 26.17 16.18
N ILE A 182 -13.54 25.51 16.24
CA ILE A 182 -13.41 24.07 16.36
C ILE A 182 -13.02 23.72 17.81
N ARG A 183 -13.73 22.75 18.37
CA ARG A 183 -13.36 22.12 19.64
C ARG A 183 -12.31 21.03 19.41
N GLN A 184 -11.06 21.26 19.84
CA GLN A 184 -10.00 20.24 19.76
C GLN A 184 -10.05 19.25 20.93
N LYS A 185 -10.53 19.70 22.09
CA LYS A 185 -10.55 18.95 23.34
C LYS A 185 -11.90 19.08 24.04
N ASN A 186 -12.43 17.98 24.54
CA ASN A 186 -13.64 18.01 25.38
C ASN A 186 -13.32 18.70 26.71
N PRO A 187 -14.25 19.53 27.24
CA PRO A 187 -14.06 20.17 28.53
C PRO A 187 -14.14 19.17 29.69
N ASP A 188 -13.55 19.50 30.84
CA ASP A 188 -13.64 18.69 32.07
C ASP A 188 -15.02 18.81 32.77
N ILE A 189 -15.94 19.54 32.16
CA ILE A 189 -17.33 19.70 32.60
C ILE A 189 -18.28 19.03 31.61
N ALA A 190 -19.45 18.59 32.07
CA ALA A 190 -20.45 17.99 31.20
C ALA A 190 -20.90 18.98 30.11
N LEU A 191 -20.85 18.54 28.85
CA LEU A 191 -21.42 19.30 27.73
C LEU A 191 -22.94 19.41 27.88
N PRO A 192 -23.56 20.53 27.46
CA PRO A 192 -25.01 20.65 27.41
C PRO A 192 -25.65 19.49 26.64
N SER A 193 -26.84 19.04 27.04
CA SER A 193 -27.58 17.94 26.36
C SER A 193 -28.01 18.27 24.93
N THR A 194 -27.83 19.53 24.53
CA THR A 194 -28.02 20.04 23.17
C THR A 194 -26.80 19.80 22.27
N VAL A 195 -25.62 19.48 22.82
CA VAL A 195 -24.40 19.19 22.04
C VAL A 195 -24.40 17.72 21.62
N VAL A 196 -24.04 17.46 20.36
CA VAL A 196 -23.79 16.08 19.91
C VAL A 196 -22.42 15.65 20.41
N GLN A 197 -22.39 14.60 21.23
CA GLN A 197 -21.14 14.07 21.76
C GLN A 197 -20.30 13.40 20.65
N LYS A 198 -18.99 13.49 20.83
CA LYS A 198 -17.98 12.88 19.98
C LYS A 198 -17.18 11.92 20.85
N GLU A 199 -17.44 10.62 20.71
CA GLU A 199 -16.70 9.56 21.40
C GLU A 199 -15.50 9.11 20.53
N HIS A 200 -15.72 9.07 19.22
CA HIS A 200 -14.73 8.70 18.22
C HIS A 200 -14.43 9.87 17.26
N PHE A 201 -13.21 9.94 16.72
CA PHE A 201 -12.80 11.06 15.87
C PHE A 201 -13.59 11.17 14.54
N LEU A 202 -14.19 10.07 14.09
CA LEU A 202 -15.09 9.99 12.93
C LEU A 202 -16.57 10.28 13.23
N ASP A 203 -16.97 10.41 14.50
CA ASP A 203 -18.38 10.69 14.78
C ASP A 203 -18.79 12.02 14.15
N ASN A 204 -19.95 12.02 13.49
CA ASN A 204 -20.51 13.15 12.76
C ASN A 204 -19.70 13.58 11.52
N ALA A 205 -18.73 12.77 11.09
CA ALA A 205 -17.97 12.99 9.86
C ALA A 205 -18.80 12.71 8.60
N PHE A 206 -19.87 11.90 8.69
CA PHE A 206 -20.71 11.53 7.55
C PHE A 206 -22.18 11.89 7.77
N GLY A 207 -22.92 12.05 6.67
CA GLY A 207 -24.35 12.31 6.64
C GLY A 207 -24.74 13.51 5.75
N PRO A 208 -26.03 13.85 5.69
CA PRO A 208 -27.13 13.29 6.48
C PRO A 208 -27.45 11.83 6.14
N ALA A 209 -27.81 11.02 7.14
CA ALA A 209 -28.19 9.61 6.96
C ALA A 209 -29.48 9.44 6.13
N ASN A 210 -30.35 10.44 6.11
CA ASN A 210 -31.61 10.46 5.36
C ASN A 210 -31.53 11.26 4.05
N TYR A 211 -30.33 11.58 3.58
CA TYR A 211 -30.17 12.37 2.38
C TYR A 211 -30.54 11.55 1.14
N VAL A 212 -31.69 11.82 0.55
CA VAL A 212 -32.08 11.25 -0.74
C VAL A 212 -31.57 12.18 -1.84
N PRO A 213 -30.57 11.78 -2.64
CA PRO A 213 -30.11 12.60 -3.75
C PRO A 213 -31.22 12.64 -4.81
N ASP A 214 -31.35 13.77 -5.51
CA ASP A 214 -32.25 13.89 -6.66
C ASP A 214 -31.76 12.97 -7.80
N VAL A 215 -32.23 11.72 -7.79
CA VAL A 215 -31.85 10.71 -8.78
C VAL A 215 -32.50 11.08 -10.11
N ALA A 216 -31.74 11.78 -10.96
CA ALA A 216 -32.14 12.01 -12.34
C ALA A 216 -32.39 10.67 -13.06
N ALA A 217 -33.52 10.59 -13.79
CA ALA A 217 -33.89 9.39 -14.55
C ALA A 217 -32.77 8.99 -15.54
N GLY A 218 -32.39 7.70 -15.54
CA GLY A 218 -31.52 7.12 -16.57
C GLY A 218 -30.03 6.97 -16.25
N SER A 219 -29.57 7.19 -15.01
CA SER A 219 -28.19 6.89 -14.58
C SER A 219 -28.16 5.83 -13.49
N THR A 220 -27.20 4.91 -13.54
CA THR A 220 -27.00 3.83 -12.57
C THR A 220 -26.20 4.25 -11.34
N THR A 221 -25.32 5.26 -11.47
CA THR A 221 -24.47 5.77 -10.39
C THR A 221 -24.44 7.29 -10.39
N GLN A 222 -24.52 7.91 -9.21
CA GLN A 222 -24.46 9.37 -9.02
C GLN A 222 -23.70 9.73 -7.74
N TRP A 223 -23.14 10.93 -7.70
CA TRP A 223 -22.52 11.46 -6.49
C TRP A 223 -22.64 12.98 -6.38
N ILE A 224 -22.57 13.46 -5.15
CA ILE A 224 -22.54 14.87 -4.79
C ILE A 224 -21.44 15.12 -3.76
N SER A 225 -20.67 16.18 -3.95
CA SER A 225 -19.73 16.70 -2.94
C SER A 225 -20.27 18.01 -2.37
N GLY A 226 -19.58 18.56 -1.36
CA GLY A 226 -19.96 19.86 -0.79
C GLY A 226 -21.22 19.83 0.07
N LEU A 227 -21.63 18.66 0.59
CA LEU A 227 -22.74 18.56 1.56
C LEU A 227 -22.40 19.25 2.89
N GLY A 228 -21.11 19.49 3.14
CA GLY A 228 -20.63 20.29 4.25
C GLY A 228 -19.13 20.18 4.43
N LYS A 229 -18.62 20.90 5.43
CA LYS A 229 -17.24 20.79 5.89
C LYS A 229 -17.21 20.29 7.32
N ARG A 230 -16.24 19.44 7.65
CA ARG A 230 -16.06 18.89 9.00
C ARG A 230 -14.60 18.95 9.38
N PHE A 231 -14.32 19.32 10.62
CA PHE A 231 -12.99 19.12 11.17
C PHE A 231 -12.88 17.70 11.70
N ILE A 232 -11.92 16.95 11.18
CA ILE A 232 -11.63 15.58 11.62
C ILE A 232 -10.23 15.60 12.23
N ASP A 233 -10.12 15.12 13.45
CA ASP A 233 -8.87 15.03 14.21
C ASP A 233 -8.48 13.56 14.38
N GLY A 234 -7.92 12.97 13.33
CA GLY A 234 -7.42 11.60 13.34
C GLY A 234 -5.91 11.54 13.56
N ARG A 235 -5.31 12.50 14.28
CA ARG A 235 -3.84 12.55 14.45
C ARG A 235 -3.29 11.30 15.15
N ASN A 236 -4.04 10.74 16.09
CA ASN A 236 -3.59 9.57 16.85
C ASN A 236 -3.80 8.26 16.07
N GLU A 237 -4.81 8.21 15.21
CA GLU A 237 -5.26 6.99 14.53
C GLU A 237 -4.85 6.90 13.05
N MET A 238 -4.73 8.05 12.37
CA MET A 238 -4.48 8.18 10.93
C MET A 238 -3.29 9.07 10.61
N GLY A 239 -2.66 9.69 11.61
CA GLY A 239 -1.55 10.63 11.41
C GLY A 239 -1.94 11.96 10.77
N VAL A 240 -3.24 12.28 10.64
CA VAL A 240 -3.73 13.50 9.99
C VAL A 240 -4.85 14.18 10.77
N ALA A 241 -4.87 15.52 10.75
CA ALA A 241 -6.05 16.30 11.11
C ALA A 241 -6.28 17.38 10.04
N GLY A 242 -7.52 17.83 9.88
CA GLY A 242 -7.81 18.87 8.91
C GLY A 242 -9.30 19.12 8.72
N VAL A 243 -9.60 20.03 7.79
CA VAL A 243 -10.95 20.25 7.31
C VAL A 243 -11.18 19.35 6.10
N PHE A 244 -12.24 18.57 6.18
CA PHE A 244 -12.71 17.65 5.16
C PHE A 244 -14.02 18.16 4.56
N GLU A 245 -14.13 18.11 3.25
CA GLU A 245 -15.40 18.26 2.54
C GLU A 245 -16.10 16.91 2.47
N ILE A 246 -17.37 16.87 2.87
CA ILE A 246 -18.16 15.64 2.91
C ILE A 246 -19.08 15.54 1.70
N GLY A 247 -19.34 14.32 1.27
CA GLY A 247 -20.22 14.02 0.15
C GLY A 247 -20.82 12.62 0.23
N MET A 248 -21.63 12.31 -0.76
CA MET A 248 -22.32 11.03 -0.86
C MET A 248 -22.43 10.58 -2.32
N GLY A 249 -22.20 9.30 -2.55
CA GLY A 249 -22.47 8.62 -3.81
C GLY A 249 -23.46 7.48 -3.63
N ILE A 250 -24.26 7.22 -4.66
CA ILE A 250 -25.29 6.19 -4.67
C ILE A 250 -25.25 5.45 -6.01
N SER A 251 -25.40 4.13 -5.95
CA SER A 251 -25.65 3.29 -7.12
C SER A 251 -26.89 2.41 -6.89
N SER A 252 -27.16 1.50 -7.83
CA SER A 252 -28.15 0.43 -7.62
C SER A 252 -27.77 -0.59 -6.54
N THR A 253 -26.50 -0.64 -6.14
CA THR A 253 -25.94 -1.69 -5.29
C THR A 253 -25.41 -1.19 -3.95
N GLU A 254 -24.93 0.04 -3.89
CA GLU A 254 -24.23 0.57 -2.72
C GLU A 254 -24.48 2.07 -2.51
N VAL A 255 -24.20 2.54 -1.30
CA VAL A 255 -24.13 3.94 -0.92
C VAL A 255 -22.77 4.17 -0.26
N SER A 256 -22.03 5.18 -0.73
CA SER A 256 -20.81 5.63 -0.08
C SER A 256 -20.96 7.04 0.44
N PHE A 257 -20.65 7.24 1.71
CA PHE A 257 -20.38 8.55 2.27
C PHE A 257 -18.88 8.77 2.26
N PHE A 258 -18.44 9.94 1.82
CA PHE A 258 -17.01 10.24 1.76
C PHE A 258 -16.69 11.57 2.45
N ALA A 259 -15.48 11.65 3.00
CA ALA A 259 -14.90 12.85 3.57
C ALA A 259 -13.51 13.05 2.97
N SER A 260 -13.31 14.16 2.25
CA SER A 260 -12.12 14.46 1.47
C SER A 260 -11.41 15.68 2.03
N ILE A 261 -10.13 15.56 2.38
CA ILE A 261 -9.36 16.65 2.98
C ILE A 261 -9.17 17.79 1.98
N ILE A 262 -9.51 19.00 2.42
CA ILE A 262 -9.36 20.22 1.60
C ILE A 262 -8.26 21.14 2.15
N ASP A 263 -8.06 21.14 3.48
CA ASP A 263 -7.00 21.87 4.16
C ASP A 263 -6.51 21.05 5.37
N GLU A 264 -5.22 20.73 5.39
CA GLU A 264 -4.58 19.96 6.46
C GLU A 264 -4.18 20.87 7.64
N TYR A 265 -4.42 20.41 8.86
CA TYR A 265 -4.01 21.08 10.09
C TYR A 265 -2.74 20.41 10.66
N ARG A 266 -1.63 21.14 10.67
CA ARG A 266 -0.35 20.73 11.27
C ARG A 266 0.06 21.70 12.37
N PRO A 267 -0.10 21.35 13.67
CA PRO A 267 0.36 22.22 14.74
C PRO A 267 1.90 22.37 14.71
N GLY A 268 2.39 23.59 14.88
CA GLY A 268 3.83 23.86 15.05
C GLY A 268 4.69 23.91 13.78
N ILE A 269 4.13 23.70 12.59
CA ILE A 269 4.87 23.79 11.32
C ILE A 269 4.45 25.07 10.59
N THR A 270 5.25 26.13 10.72
CA THR A 270 4.97 27.45 10.12
C THR A 270 5.29 27.49 8.62
N PHE A 271 6.13 26.57 8.11
CA PHE A 271 6.47 26.43 6.70
C PHE A 271 6.82 24.97 6.40
N GLY A 272 6.07 24.31 5.52
CA GLY A 272 6.39 22.95 5.09
C GLY A 272 5.38 22.43 4.09
N ARG A 273 5.85 22.00 2.92
CA ARG A 273 5.05 21.46 1.80
C ARG A 273 4.04 20.42 2.32
N SER A 274 2.77 20.58 1.96
CA SER A 274 1.72 19.56 2.16
C SER A 274 2.20 18.23 1.56
N GLN A 275 2.46 17.23 2.41
CA GLN A 275 2.75 15.88 1.93
C GLN A 275 1.46 15.15 1.52
N VAL A 276 0.30 15.65 1.95
CA VAL A 276 -1.00 15.18 1.50
C VAL A 276 -1.32 15.83 0.16
N LYS A 277 -1.52 15.03 -0.90
CA LYS A 277 -2.05 15.52 -2.18
C LYS A 277 -3.46 16.03 -1.93
N LYS A 278 -3.66 17.35 -2.07
CA LYS A 278 -4.99 17.98 -1.99
C LYS A 278 -5.95 17.21 -2.90
N SER A 279 -6.96 16.59 -2.30
CA SER A 279 -8.08 16.03 -3.05
C SER A 279 -9.02 17.19 -3.37
N THR A 280 -9.13 17.56 -4.64
CA THR A 280 -10.28 18.32 -5.10
C THR A 280 -11.33 17.30 -5.51
N PRO A 281 -12.34 16.99 -4.66
CA PRO A 281 -13.46 16.20 -5.11
C PRO A 281 -14.09 16.89 -6.33
N GLU A 282 -14.42 16.13 -7.36
CA GLU A 282 -15.29 16.63 -8.41
C GLU A 282 -16.62 17.04 -7.75
N MET A 283 -17.16 18.22 -8.08
CA MET A 283 -18.31 18.87 -7.42
C MET A 283 -19.67 18.13 -7.56
N GLY A 284 -19.63 16.83 -7.83
CA GLY A 284 -20.75 15.97 -8.19
C GLY A 284 -20.64 15.45 -9.63
N GLY A 285 -21.33 14.35 -9.92
CA GLY A 285 -21.29 13.72 -11.23
C GLY A 285 -22.26 12.56 -11.37
N LYS A 286 -22.36 12.04 -12.60
CA LYS A 286 -23.27 10.96 -12.99
C LYS A 286 -22.53 9.99 -13.90
N SER A 287 -22.81 8.71 -13.75
CA SER A 287 -22.20 7.67 -14.56
C SER A 287 -23.19 6.55 -14.90
N GLN A 288 -22.89 5.86 -15.99
CA GLN A 288 -23.53 4.61 -16.40
C GLN A 288 -22.78 3.38 -15.82
N SER A 289 -21.75 3.59 -15.00
CA SER A 289 -21.10 2.52 -14.24
C SER A 289 -22.11 1.85 -13.31
N SER A 290 -22.06 0.51 -13.22
CA SER A 290 -22.98 -0.28 -12.40
C SER A 290 -22.76 -0.12 -10.89
N SER A 291 -21.60 0.39 -10.48
CA SER A 291 -21.27 0.65 -9.07
C SER A 291 -20.53 1.98 -8.91
N LEU A 292 -20.60 2.54 -7.69
CA LEU A 292 -19.89 3.75 -7.33
C LEU A 292 -18.40 3.48 -7.25
N ILE A 293 -18.00 2.30 -6.80
CA ILE A 293 -16.61 1.85 -6.76
C ILE A 293 -15.98 1.78 -8.16
N ALA A 294 -16.71 1.27 -9.17
CA ALA A 294 -16.22 1.26 -10.55
C ALA A 294 -15.98 2.68 -11.08
N GLU A 295 -16.77 3.65 -10.62
CA GLU A 295 -16.60 5.05 -10.96
C GLU A 295 -15.46 5.70 -10.18
N LEU A 296 -15.41 5.47 -8.86
CA LEU A 296 -14.31 5.92 -8.02
C LEU A 296 -12.96 5.41 -8.58
N ASN A 297 -12.89 4.20 -9.13
CA ASN A 297 -11.69 3.67 -9.80
C ASN A 297 -11.28 4.41 -11.08
N LYS A 298 -12.22 5.01 -11.81
CA LYS A 298 -11.95 5.72 -13.07
C LYS A 298 -11.41 7.12 -12.85
N THR A 299 -11.96 7.85 -11.88
CA THR A 299 -11.74 9.29 -11.71
C THR A 299 -11.03 9.67 -10.41
N TRP A 300 -11.28 8.94 -9.32
CA TRP A 300 -10.92 9.35 -7.96
C TRP A 300 -9.78 8.54 -7.32
N PHE A 301 -9.62 7.26 -7.69
CA PHE A 301 -8.68 6.33 -7.09
C PHE A 301 -7.45 6.01 -7.95
N LYS A 302 -7.42 6.42 -9.23
CA LYS A 302 -6.34 6.07 -10.17
C LYS A 302 -4.94 6.50 -9.69
N ASP A 303 -4.86 7.56 -8.88
CA ASP A 303 -3.61 8.09 -8.33
C ASP A 303 -3.29 7.60 -6.90
N ARG A 304 -4.08 6.69 -6.33
CA ARG A 304 -4.14 6.50 -4.86
C ARG A 304 -3.94 5.06 -4.36
N ASN A 305 -3.46 4.15 -5.21
CA ASN A 305 -2.97 2.82 -4.85
C ASN A 305 -3.87 2.08 -3.85
N PHE A 306 -5.12 1.78 -4.19
CA PHE A 306 -5.95 0.88 -3.37
C PHE A 306 -5.75 -0.58 -3.80
N GLU A 307 -5.81 -1.53 -2.87
CA GLU A 307 -5.74 -2.98 -3.09
C GLU A 307 -6.97 -3.66 -2.48
N LEU A 308 -7.46 -4.70 -3.12
CA LEU A 308 -8.50 -5.55 -2.53
C LEU A 308 -7.86 -6.56 -1.61
N GLN A 309 -8.29 -6.59 -0.37
CA GLN A 309 -8.00 -7.72 0.50
C GLN A 309 -9.21 -8.65 0.50
N LYS A 310 -9.02 -9.87 0.01
CA LYS A 310 -9.98 -10.98 0.20
C LYS A 310 -9.94 -11.36 1.67
N GLN A 311 -11.10 -11.43 2.31
CA GLN A 311 -11.22 -11.79 3.73
C GLN A 311 -12.25 -12.90 3.90
N GLU A 312 -12.00 -13.80 4.85
CA GLU A 312 -12.88 -14.91 5.18
C GLU A 312 -13.39 -14.76 6.62
N LEU A 313 -14.65 -14.38 6.76
CA LEU A 313 -15.34 -14.29 8.06
C LEU A 313 -16.39 -15.40 8.12
N SER A 314 -16.24 -16.31 9.09
CA SER A 314 -17.29 -17.28 9.46
C SER A 314 -17.96 -18.03 8.27
N GLY A 315 -17.19 -18.38 7.24
CA GLY A 315 -17.67 -19.12 6.07
C GLY A 315 -18.15 -18.26 4.89
N SER A 316 -18.07 -16.94 4.99
CA SER A 316 -18.34 -16.00 3.90
C SER A 316 -17.05 -15.31 3.45
N THR A 317 -16.84 -15.23 2.13
CA THR A 317 -15.77 -14.42 1.54
C THR A 317 -16.32 -13.04 1.24
N PHE A 318 -15.63 -12.00 1.66
CA PHE A 318 -15.94 -10.62 1.30
C PHE A 318 -14.66 -9.88 0.96
N TYR A 319 -14.79 -8.82 0.17
CA TYR A 319 -13.66 -8.02 -0.26
C TYR A 319 -13.68 -6.67 0.46
N ILE A 320 -12.58 -6.35 1.14
CA ILE A 320 -12.36 -5.01 1.69
C ILE A 320 -11.40 -4.26 0.77
N MET A 321 -11.79 -3.06 0.39
CA MET A 321 -10.88 -2.12 -0.25
C MET A 321 -9.95 -1.53 0.81
N ASP A 322 -8.66 -1.82 0.68
CA ASP A 322 -7.59 -1.31 1.51
C ASP A 322 -6.77 -0.27 0.72
N GLN A 323 -6.21 0.73 1.39
CA GLN A 323 -5.25 1.63 0.74
C GLN A 323 -3.91 0.91 0.81
N LYS A 324 -3.20 0.66 -0.31
CA LYS A 324 -1.84 0.12 -0.28
C LYS A 324 -1.05 0.99 0.69
N THR A 325 -0.73 0.42 1.83
CA THR A 325 0.34 0.90 2.70
C THR A 325 1.62 0.69 1.91
N LEU A 326 1.95 1.64 1.05
CA LEU A 326 3.34 1.93 0.73
C LEU A 326 3.93 2.40 2.07
N ASP A 327 4.61 1.48 2.72
CA ASP A 327 5.46 1.69 3.88
C ASP A 327 6.13 3.08 3.85
N PRO A 328 6.07 3.96 4.88
CA PRO A 328 5.46 3.86 6.23
C PRO A 328 4.04 4.49 6.32
N PRO A 329 3.39 4.57 7.51
CA PRO A 329 2.05 5.13 7.78
C PRO A 329 1.79 6.60 7.34
N THR A 330 2.72 7.25 6.66
CA THR A 330 2.71 8.68 6.36
C THR A 330 1.93 9.06 5.11
N ASN A 331 1.50 8.10 4.29
CA ASN A 331 0.79 8.36 3.03
C ASN A 331 -0.73 8.17 3.15
N PHE A 332 -1.36 8.82 4.12
CA PHE A 332 -2.82 8.93 4.13
C PHE A 332 -3.30 9.66 2.87
N SER A 333 -4.23 9.06 2.12
CA SER A 333 -4.70 9.63 0.87
C SER A 333 -5.40 10.99 1.05
N GLY A 334 -5.86 11.31 2.26
CA GLY A 334 -6.71 12.46 2.48
C GLY A 334 -8.20 12.15 2.28
N LEU A 335 -8.58 10.89 2.04
CA LEU A 335 -9.96 10.49 1.78
C LEU A 335 -10.39 9.43 2.79
N ILE A 336 -11.61 9.57 3.29
CA ILE A 336 -12.26 8.59 4.15
C ILE A 336 -13.58 8.20 3.48
N ASN A 337 -13.86 6.91 3.33
CA ASN A 337 -15.14 6.43 2.82
C ASN A 337 -15.82 5.50 3.83
N LEU A 338 -17.14 5.62 3.92
CA LEU A 338 -18.04 4.68 4.56
C LEU A 338 -18.97 4.12 3.49
N VAL A 339 -18.87 2.82 3.21
CA VAL A 339 -19.66 2.13 2.18
C VAL A 339 -20.60 1.13 2.82
N ILE A 340 -21.88 1.23 2.47
CA ILE A 340 -22.92 0.29 2.88
C ILE A 340 -23.73 -0.19 1.67
N SER A 341 -24.34 -1.36 1.75
CA SER A 341 -25.17 -1.85 0.64
C SER A 341 -26.38 -0.95 0.47
N LYS A 342 -26.91 -0.88 -0.75
CA LYS A 342 -28.13 -0.11 -1.05
C LYS A 342 -29.31 -0.61 -0.22
N SER A 343 -29.41 -1.92 0.00
CA SER A 343 -30.43 -2.54 0.85
C SER A 343 -30.30 -2.14 2.32
N GLU A 344 -29.08 -2.07 2.87
CA GLU A 344 -28.88 -1.60 4.24
C GLU A 344 -29.24 -0.12 4.36
N TYR A 345 -28.80 0.70 3.40
CA TYR A 345 -29.15 2.12 3.37
C TYR A 345 -30.67 2.34 3.30
N ASP A 346 -31.37 1.61 2.43
CA ASP A 346 -32.84 1.70 2.31
C ASP A 346 -33.56 1.17 3.56
N ALA A 347 -32.92 0.30 4.34
CA ALA A 347 -33.42 -0.19 5.62
C ALA A 347 -33.14 0.76 6.80
N ILE A 348 -32.32 1.81 6.61
CA ILE A 348 -32.07 2.83 7.64
C ILE A 348 -33.39 3.56 7.93
N SER A 349 -33.99 3.25 9.07
CA SER A 349 -35.12 3.98 9.61
C SER A 349 -34.64 5.01 10.61
N ILE A 350 -34.72 6.30 10.25
CA ILE A 350 -34.49 7.37 11.22
C ILE A 350 -35.56 7.26 12.33
N PRO A 351 -35.15 7.13 13.61
CA PRO A 351 -36.10 7.04 14.71
C PRO A 351 -37.10 8.19 14.71
N SER A 352 -38.39 7.90 14.93
CA SER A 352 -39.46 8.90 14.85
C SER A 352 -39.38 9.98 15.93
N ASN A 353 -38.59 9.76 16.99
CA ASN A 353 -38.31 10.76 18.01
C ASN A 353 -37.24 11.77 17.60
N LEU A 354 -36.55 11.58 16.47
CA LEU A 354 -35.63 12.55 15.89
C LEU A 354 -36.37 13.55 15.01
N ASP A 355 -36.19 14.83 15.31
CA ASP A 355 -36.71 15.96 14.55
C ASP A 355 -35.66 16.47 13.56
N THR A 356 -35.79 16.02 12.30
CA THR A 356 -34.88 16.39 11.21
C THR A 356 -35.00 17.85 10.78
N THR A 357 -36.02 18.59 11.24
CA THR A 357 -36.16 20.03 10.99
C THR A 357 -35.27 20.85 11.91
N ILE A 358 -34.93 20.31 13.08
CA ILE A 358 -34.04 20.94 14.05
C ILE A 358 -32.60 20.58 13.75
N HIS A 359 -32.29 19.29 13.52
CA HIS A 359 -30.92 18.80 13.34
C HIS A 359 -30.85 17.70 12.28
N ALA A 360 -29.86 17.78 11.39
CA ALA A 360 -29.65 16.73 10.39
C ALA A 360 -29.17 15.44 11.09
N PRO A 361 -29.71 14.25 10.74
CA PRO A 361 -29.27 12.99 11.31
C PRO A 361 -27.86 12.66 10.79
N LEU A 362 -26.84 12.77 11.64
CA LEU A 362 -25.45 12.51 11.29
C LEU A 362 -25.04 11.10 11.69
N LEU A 363 -24.15 10.46 10.92
CA LEU A 363 -23.67 9.12 11.24
C LEU A 363 -22.60 9.17 12.34
N SER A 364 -22.61 8.16 13.20
CA SER A 364 -21.66 7.97 14.30
C SER A 364 -21.37 6.49 14.52
N PHE A 365 -20.42 6.18 15.40
CA PHE A 365 -19.92 4.82 15.58
C PHE A 365 -20.05 4.37 17.03
N GLN A 366 -20.34 3.10 17.24
CA GLN A 366 -20.18 2.44 18.53
C GLN A 366 -18.83 1.74 18.55
N ASN A 367 -18.01 2.05 19.56
CA ASN A 367 -16.76 1.38 19.95
C ASN A 367 -16.14 0.48 18.86
N PHE A 368 -15.01 0.91 18.29
CA PHE A 368 -14.21 0.04 17.44
C PHE A 368 -13.59 -1.08 18.30
N SER A 369 -14.06 -2.31 18.13
CA SER A 369 -13.42 -3.51 18.69
C SER A 369 -12.38 -4.07 17.72
N MET A 370 -11.26 -4.54 18.26
CA MET A 370 -10.32 -5.35 17.48
C MET A 370 -10.84 -6.78 17.42
N GLU A 371 -10.86 -7.34 16.22
CA GLU A 371 -11.22 -8.72 15.92
C GLU A 371 -10.17 -9.32 14.97
N SER A 372 -10.23 -10.64 14.76
CA SER A 372 -9.35 -11.36 13.83
C SER A 372 -10.19 -12.21 12.90
N ASP A 373 -9.84 -12.24 11.62
CA ASP A 373 -10.52 -13.07 10.63
C ASP A 373 -10.13 -14.56 10.79
N ASN A 374 -10.64 -15.44 9.92
CA ASN A 374 -10.30 -16.86 9.95
C ASN A 374 -8.80 -17.14 9.72
N ASN A 375 -8.07 -16.20 9.12
CA ASN A 375 -6.63 -16.27 8.86
C ASN A 375 -5.79 -15.52 9.90
N GLN A 376 -6.39 -15.12 11.04
CA GLN A 376 -5.74 -14.34 12.11
C GLN A 376 -5.33 -12.91 11.72
N VAL A 377 -5.81 -12.39 10.59
CA VAL A 377 -5.57 -11.00 10.18
C VAL A 377 -6.42 -10.08 11.06
N PRO A 378 -5.81 -9.12 11.79
CA PRO A 378 -6.54 -8.24 12.68
C PRO A 378 -7.32 -7.18 11.90
N TYR A 379 -8.58 -6.98 12.25
CA TYR A 379 -9.43 -5.89 11.72
C TYR A 379 -10.19 -5.19 12.86
N ARG A 380 -10.78 -4.03 12.56
CA ARG A 380 -11.67 -3.31 13.47
C ARG A 380 -13.11 -3.47 13.05
N LYS A 381 -13.98 -3.73 14.02
CA LYS A 381 -15.44 -3.78 13.86
C LYS A 381 -16.08 -2.64 14.64
N ALA A 382 -17.08 -1.97 14.04
CA ALA A 382 -17.87 -0.95 14.72
C ALA A 382 -19.34 -1.00 14.28
N ALA A 383 -20.27 -0.75 15.19
CA ALA A 383 -21.69 -0.64 14.83
C ALA A 383 -22.03 0.80 14.42
N LEU A 384 -22.73 0.94 13.29
CA LEU A 384 -23.18 2.24 12.79
C LEU A 384 -24.37 2.75 13.59
N LYS A 385 -24.31 4.03 13.94
CA LYS A 385 -25.32 4.78 14.68
C LYS A 385 -25.72 6.04 13.92
N VAL A 386 -26.84 6.62 14.34
CA VAL A 386 -27.28 7.94 13.93
C VAL A 386 -27.44 8.85 15.14
N ASN A 387 -26.84 10.03 15.06
CA ASN A 387 -26.99 11.12 16.01
C ASN A 387 -28.01 12.14 15.48
N GLY A 388 -28.94 12.58 16.34
CA GLY A 388 -29.90 13.62 15.99
C GLY A 388 -30.40 14.40 17.21
N ALA A 389 -31.40 15.26 17.01
CA ALA A 389 -32.13 15.93 18.09
C ALA A 389 -33.58 15.48 18.15
N THR A 390 -34.15 15.43 19.35
CA THR A 390 -35.61 15.41 19.54
C THR A 390 -36.21 16.78 19.28
N SER A 391 -37.55 16.87 19.18
CA SER A 391 -38.28 18.14 19.07
C SER A 391 -38.02 19.12 20.23
N SER A 392 -37.57 18.60 21.38
CA SER A 392 -37.15 19.41 22.53
C SER A 392 -35.71 19.97 22.42
N GLY A 393 -34.97 19.58 21.38
CA GLY A 393 -33.56 19.93 21.18
C GLY A 393 -32.58 18.98 21.88
N THR A 394 -33.04 18.09 22.76
CA THR A 394 -32.21 17.05 23.41
C THR A 394 -31.61 16.12 22.36
N LYS A 395 -30.29 15.95 22.38
CA LYS A 395 -29.58 15.05 21.46
C LYS A 395 -29.70 13.61 21.90
N THR A 396 -29.87 12.71 20.93
CA THR A 396 -29.97 11.28 21.15
C THR A 396 -29.28 10.54 20.03
N THR A 397 -28.84 9.33 20.35
CA THR A 397 -28.20 8.41 19.42
C THR A 397 -29.05 7.15 19.30
N ALA A 398 -29.11 6.58 18.11
CA ALA A 398 -29.77 5.30 17.87
C ALA A 398 -28.90 4.40 16.99
N GLY A 399 -28.92 3.09 17.25
CA GLY A 399 -28.25 2.12 16.38
C GLY A 399 -28.98 1.97 15.06
N LEU A 400 -28.23 1.77 13.97
CA LEU A 400 -28.77 1.53 12.64
C LEU A 400 -28.81 0.06 12.24
N GLY A 401 -28.26 -0.83 13.07
CA GLY A 401 -28.24 -2.28 12.79
C GLY A 401 -27.30 -2.68 11.64
N VAL A 402 -26.33 -1.81 11.31
CA VAL A 402 -25.30 -2.08 10.30
C VAL A 402 -23.96 -2.16 11.02
N ASP A 403 -23.27 -3.28 10.85
CA ASP A 403 -21.90 -3.45 11.33
C ASP A 403 -20.92 -3.07 10.22
N LEU A 404 -19.87 -2.34 10.58
CA LEU A 404 -18.81 -1.88 9.70
C LEU A 404 -17.49 -2.55 10.06
N LEU A 405 -16.71 -2.86 9.02
CA LEU A 405 -15.43 -3.51 9.06
C LEU A 405 -14.38 -2.59 8.44
N THR A 406 -13.20 -2.51 9.06
CA THR A 406 -12.11 -1.66 8.58
C THR A 406 -10.72 -2.14 9.03
N PHE A 407 -9.74 -2.11 8.14
CA PHE A 407 -8.32 -2.32 8.46
C PHE A 407 -7.59 -1.01 8.73
N ASN A 408 -7.99 0.05 8.02
CA ASN A 408 -7.50 1.40 8.17
C ASN A 408 -8.70 2.36 8.15
N TYR A 409 -8.66 3.41 8.97
CA TYR A 409 -9.78 4.36 9.06
C TYR A 409 -10.06 5.17 7.78
N GLY A 410 -9.37 4.94 6.67
CA GLY A 410 -9.67 5.50 5.35
C GLY A 410 -10.80 4.78 4.61
N MET A 411 -11.08 3.50 4.91
CA MET A 411 -12.16 2.74 4.29
C MET A 411 -12.94 1.92 5.34
N LEU A 412 -14.23 2.23 5.50
CA LEU A 412 -15.16 1.51 6.37
C LEU A 412 -16.24 0.85 5.50
N ASN A 413 -16.41 -0.47 5.58
CA ASN A 413 -17.36 -1.20 4.73
C ASN A 413 -18.29 -2.05 5.57
N SER A 414 -19.58 -2.08 5.26
CA SER A 414 -20.46 -3.14 5.78
C SER A 414 -20.14 -4.48 5.12
N GLU A 415 -20.39 -5.58 5.83
CA GLU A 415 -20.27 -6.93 5.26
C GLU A 415 -21.13 -7.10 4.00
N ALA A 416 -22.37 -6.61 4.00
CA ALA A 416 -23.25 -6.76 2.84
C ALA A 416 -22.78 -5.96 1.62
N ALA A 417 -22.18 -4.77 1.81
CA ALA A 417 -21.53 -4.04 0.72
C ALA A 417 -20.32 -4.80 0.15
N GLY A 418 -19.49 -5.41 0.99
CA GLY A 418 -18.28 -6.15 0.60
C GLY A 418 -18.55 -7.34 -0.35
N ASN A 419 -19.80 -7.81 -0.41
CA ASN A 419 -20.26 -8.88 -1.31
C ASN A 419 -20.78 -8.39 -2.67
N VAL A 420 -21.01 -7.08 -2.86
CA VAL A 420 -21.57 -6.53 -4.12
C VAL A 420 -20.49 -5.99 -5.06
N VAL A 421 -19.24 -6.06 -4.62
CA VAL A 421 -18.09 -5.51 -5.30
C VAL A 421 -17.42 -6.62 -6.13
N GLU A 422 -17.90 -6.85 -7.36
CA GLU A 422 -17.09 -7.51 -8.40
C GLU A 422 -15.98 -6.54 -8.82
N LEU A 423 -14.97 -6.40 -7.97
CA LEU A 423 -13.69 -5.91 -8.42
C LEU A 423 -12.87 -7.10 -8.91
N LYS A 424 -12.03 -6.87 -9.93
CA LYS A 424 -11.08 -7.88 -10.41
C LYS A 424 -10.40 -8.47 -9.16
N PRO A 425 -10.48 -9.80 -8.94
CA PRO A 425 -9.85 -10.43 -7.80
C PRO A 425 -8.42 -9.91 -7.68
N ALA A 426 -8.00 -9.49 -6.48
CA ALA A 426 -6.57 -9.34 -6.23
C ALA A 426 -5.93 -10.64 -6.67
N LEU A 427 -5.01 -10.55 -7.63
CA LEU A 427 -4.39 -11.73 -8.18
C LEU A 427 -3.59 -12.33 -7.05
N SER A 428 -4.07 -13.47 -6.57
CA SER A 428 -3.45 -14.16 -5.47
C SER A 428 -2.01 -14.43 -5.88
N GLY A 429 -1.05 -14.09 -5.01
CA GLY A 429 0.31 -14.61 -5.07
C GLY A 429 0.38 -16.12 -4.86
N ILE A 430 -0.75 -16.84 -4.93
CA ILE A 430 -0.90 -18.27 -4.80
C ILE A 430 -1.64 -18.76 -6.05
N LEU A 431 -0.97 -19.55 -6.88
CA LEU A 431 -1.46 -20.13 -8.12
C LEU A 431 -1.58 -21.64 -7.96
N THR A 432 -2.66 -22.24 -8.44
CA THR A 432 -2.67 -23.70 -8.62
C THR A 432 -1.78 -24.09 -9.80
N VAL A 433 -1.36 -25.37 -9.87
CA VAL A 433 -0.66 -25.91 -11.05
C VAL A 433 -1.43 -25.64 -12.34
N ASP A 434 -2.75 -25.73 -12.31
CA ASP A 434 -3.61 -25.46 -13.47
C ASP A 434 -3.61 -23.98 -13.86
N ASP A 435 -3.73 -23.08 -12.89
CA ASP A 435 -3.70 -21.63 -13.13
C ASP A 435 -2.36 -21.20 -13.74
N PHE A 436 -1.26 -21.73 -13.21
CA PHE A 436 0.07 -21.48 -13.74
C PHE A 436 0.20 -21.98 -15.19
N PHE A 437 -0.35 -23.14 -15.53
CA PHE A 437 -0.27 -23.67 -16.89
C PHE A 437 -1.07 -22.84 -17.89
N GLU A 438 -2.26 -22.40 -17.52
CA GLU A 438 -3.05 -21.50 -18.37
C GLU A 438 -2.33 -20.16 -18.57
N ALA A 439 -1.73 -19.60 -17.52
CA ALA A 439 -0.94 -18.38 -17.64
C ALA A 439 0.31 -18.60 -18.51
N LEU A 440 1.00 -19.72 -18.36
CA LEU A 440 2.21 -20.06 -19.11
C LEU A 440 1.93 -20.24 -20.61
N LYS A 441 0.83 -20.90 -20.99
CA LYS A 441 0.41 -21.04 -22.40
C LYS A 441 0.22 -19.68 -23.05
N VAL A 442 -0.41 -18.73 -22.34
CA VAL A 442 -0.57 -17.35 -22.84
C VAL A 442 0.78 -16.70 -23.11
N VAL A 443 1.78 -16.90 -22.24
CA VAL A 443 3.14 -16.36 -22.47
C VAL A 443 3.78 -17.00 -23.70
N GLU A 444 3.66 -18.31 -23.85
CA GLU A 444 4.27 -19.05 -24.96
C GLU A 444 3.63 -18.72 -26.31
N ASP A 445 2.33 -18.46 -26.35
CA ASP A 445 1.59 -18.13 -27.57
C ASP A 445 1.91 -16.74 -28.12
N VAL A 446 2.50 -15.85 -27.31
CA VAL A 446 2.98 -14.53 -27.77
C VAL A 446 4.21 -14.64 -28.66
N TYR A 447 5.00 -15.70 -28.54
CA TYR A 447 6.24 -15.86 -29.27
C TYR A 447 6.10 -16.76 -30.48
N SER A 448 6.92 -16.50 -31.50
CA SER A 448 7.00 -17.39 -32.66
C SER A 448 7.43 -18.79 -32.21
N ALA A 449 6.97 -19.82 -32.91
CA ALA A 449 7.37 -21.21 -32.61
C ALA A 449 8.89 -21.45 -32.68
N LYS A 450 9.65 -20.52 -33.29
CA LYS A 450 11.13 -20.56 -33.36
C LYS A 450 11.82 -19.89 -32.16
N ASP A 451 11.06 -19.19 -31.30
CA ASP A 451 11.55 -18.44 -30.13
C ASP A 451 10.89 -18.89 -28.81
N ALA A 452 10.05 -19.93 -28.85
CA ALA A 452 9.25 -20.43 -27.72
C ALA A 452 9.86 -21.67 -27.04
N PHE A 453 11.19 -21.71 -26.89
CA PHE A 453 11.86 -22.82 -26.21
C PHE A 453 11.68 -22.72 -24.70
N ALA A 454 11.51 -23.87 -24.03
CA ALA A 454 11.28 -23.99 -22.59
C ALA A 454 12.17 -23.07 -21.73
N VAL A 455 13.48 -23.10 -21.97
CA VAL A 455 14.45 -22.32 -21.19
C VAL A 455 14.34 -20.82 -21.45
N GLN A 456 14.12 -20.40 -22.69
CA GLN A 456 13.96 -18.98 -23.01
C GLN A 456 12.68 -18.42 -22.35
N THR A 457 11.58 -19.18 -22.37
CA THR A 457 10.36 -18.82 -21.65
C THR A 457 10.61 -18.73 -20.14
N SER A 458 11.37 -19.68 -19.57
CA SER A 458 11.77 -19.64 -18.15
C SER A 458 12.56 -18.36 -17.82
N THR A 459 13.60 -18.05 -18.59
CA THR A 459 14.42 -16.84 -18.44
C THR A 459 13.56 -15.57 -18.52
N ARG A 460 12.60 -15.51 -19.45
CA ARG A 460 11.71 -14.35 -19.62
C ARG A 460 10.86 -14.11 -18.38
N ILE A 461 10.18 -15.14 -17.87
CA ILE A 461 9.33 -15.03 -16.69
C ILE A 461 10.19 -14.70 -15.46
N ARG A 462 11.30 -15.42 -15.25
CA ARG A 462 12.20 -15.20 -14.12
C ARG A 462 12.80 -13.79 -14.08
N ARG A 463 13.13 -13.19 -15.23
CA ARG A 463 13.59 -11.79 -15.29
C ARG A 463 12.55 -10.80 -14.78
N HIS A 464 11.26 -11.13 -14.78
CA HIS A 464 10.26 -10.27 -14.15
C HIS A 464 10.28 -10.36 -12.62
N TYR A 465 10.65 -11.51 -12.05
CA TYR A 465 10.74 -11.69 -10.59
C TYR A 465 11.99 -11.03 -10.01
N TYR A 466 13.16 -11.29 -10.60
CA TYR A 466 14.45 -10.88 -10.05
C TYR A 466 15.22 -9.87 -10.92
N GLY A 467 14.60 -9.26 -11.94
CA GLY A 467 15.23 -8.26 -12.80
C GLY A 467 15.50 -6.94 -12.08
N GLU A 468 16.66 -6.31 -12.30
CA GLU A 468 17.28 -5.27 -11.44
C GLU A 468 16.31 -4.36 -10.66
N TYR A 469 16.34 -4.52 -9.35
CA TYR A 469 15.88 -3.54 -8.38
C TYR A 469 16.80 -2.30 -8.51
N ASN A 470 16.45 -1.35 -9.38
CA ASN A 470 17.23 -0.10 -9.51
C ASN A 470 16.79 0.88 -8.44
N THR A 471 17.31 0.72 -7.22
CA THR A 471 17.09 1.64 -6.09
C THR A 471 17.88 2.95 -6.21
N ASN A 472 18.70 3.11 -7.27
CA ASN A 472 19.46 4.33 -7.51
C ASN A 472 18.95 5.07 -8.74
N SER A 473 18.00 5.99 -8.53
CA SER A 473 17.40 6.88 -9.52
C SER A 473 18.37 7.85 -10.24
N ASN A 474 19.69 7.65 -10.13
CA ASN A 474 20.72 8.55 -10.63
C ASN A 474 21.71 7.95 -11.64
N ASN A 475 21.66 6.64 -11.91
CA ASN A 475 22.55 6.06 -12.94
C ASN A 475 21.92 6.21 -14.33
N SER A 476 22.65 6.91 -15.20
CA SER A 476 22.17 7.34 -16.50
C SER A 476 21.90 6.15 -17.43
N LEU A 477 20.87 6.28 -18.27
CA LEU A 477 20.52 5.38 -19.38
C LEU A 477 21.74 4.94 -20.23
N THR A 478 22.79 5.75 -20.24
CA THR A 478 24.06 5.53 -20.93
C THR A 478 24.84 4.34 -20.37
N ASP A 479 24.81 4.06 -19.07
CA ASP A 479 25.59 2.96 -18.47
C ASP A 479 24.98 1.59 -18.79
N MET A 480 23.65 1.53 -18.89
CA MET A 480 22.86 0.37 -19.33
C MET A 480 23.11 0.07 -20.82
N LEU A 481 22.95 1.09 -21.68
CA LEU A 481 23.22 0.96 -23.12
C LEU A 481 24.69 0.60 -23.39
N ILE A 482 25.65 1.11 -22.62
CA ILE A 482 27.08 0.82 -22.80
C ILE A 482 27.44 -0.59 -22.28
N SER A 483 26.87 -1.10 -21.17
CA SER A 483 27.13 -2.49 -20.75
C SER A 483 26.51 -3.52 -21.70
N GLU A 484 25.36 -3.20 -22.28
CA GLU A 484 24.59 -4.12 -23.12
C GLU A 484 25.06 -4.10 -24.58
N PHE A 485 25.49 -2.95 -25.12
CA PHE A 485 26.18 -2.91 -26.42
C PHE A 485 27.58 -3.54 -26.37
N ALA A 486 28.28 -3.45 -25.24
CA ALA A 486 29.63 -3.99 -25.11
C ALA A 486 29.68 -5.53 -24.98
N THR A 487 28.57 -6.18 -24.58
CA THR A 487 28.50 -7.63 -24.33
C THR A 487 27.75 -8.41 -25.43
N GLY A 488 27.14 -7.71 -26.40
CA GLY A 488 26.67 -8.28 -27.66
C GLY A 488 25.55 -9.32 -27.55
N ASN A 489 24.74 -9.32 -26.49
CA ASN A 489 23.79 -10.39 -26.23
C ASN A 489 22.49 -9.92 -25.54
N ILE A 490 21.36 -10.35 -26.11
CA ILE A 490 20.03 -10.54 -25.46
C ILE A 490 19.08 -9.32 -25.40
N PHE A 491 18.79 -8.70 -26.54
CA PHE A 491 17.51 -7.98 -26.75
C PHE A 491 16.57 -8.62 -27.78
N GLU A 492 16.90 -9.77 -28.38
CA GLU A 492 16.00 -10.44 -29.33
C GLU A 492 14.86 -11.24 -28.67
N HIS A 493 14.84 -11.40 -27.34
CA HIS A 493 13.96 -12.37 -26.67
C HIS A 493 13.28 -11.85 -25.39
N THR A 494 12.99 -10.56 -25.29
CA THR A 494 12.06 -10.05 -24.27
C THR A 494 10.61 -10.19 -24.75
N LEU A 495 9.65 -10.32 -23.82
CA LEU A 495 8.24 -10.03 -24.13
C LEU A 495 8.26 -8.61 -24.67
N PRO A 496 7.61 -8.32 -25.81
CA PRO A 496 7.93 -7.15 -26.62
C PRO A 496 8.03 -5.93 -25.71
N LEU A 497 9.25 -5.40 -25.59
CA LEU A 497 9.47 -4.12 -24.96
C LEU A 497 8.66 -3.12 -25.77
N ALA A 498 7.54 -2.70 -25.16
CA ALA A 498 7.08 -1.34 -25.20
C ALA A 498 8.18 -0.40 -25.71
N LYS A 499 7.98 0.16 -26.91
CA LYS A 499 8.89 1.13 -27.52
C LYS A 499 9.19 2.23 -26.49
N LEU A 500 10.42 2.25 -25.97
CA LEU A 500 10.81 3.11 -24.85
C LEU A 500 10.80 4.58 -25.31
N GLU A 501 9.80 5.36 -24.90
CA GLU A 501 9.85 6.81 -25.02
C GLU A 501 10.66 7.40 -23.85
N LEU A 502 11.62 8.26 -24.22
CA LEU A 502 12.47 9.05 -23.33
C LEU A 502 11.59 9.92 -22.42
N ARG A 503 11.24 9.46 -21.21
CA ARG A 503 10.97 10.26 -19.97
C ARG A 503 10.26 9.53 -18.81
N TYR A 504 9.91 8.25 -18.91
CA TYR A 504 9.22 7.55 -17.82
C TYR A 504 10.16 6.63 -17.04
N HIS A 505 10.36 6.93 -15.75
CA HIS A 505 11.30 6.26 -14.84
C HIS A 505 10.68 5.14 -13.98
N ASP A 506 9.43 4.74 -14.25
CA ASP A 506 8.78 3.63 -13.53
C ASP A 506 8.60 2.42 -14.46
N ARG A 507 8.94 1.22 -13.99
CA ARG A 507 8.56 -0.07 -14.62
C ARG A 507 7.05 -0.28 -14.47
N ASN A 508 6.28 0.50 -15.21
CA ASN A 508 4.83 0.44 -15.18
C ASN A 508 4.34 -0.65 -16.14
N LEU A 509 3.73 -1.71 -15.60
CA LEU A 509 2.75 -2.55 -16.31
C LEU A 509 1.70 -1.68 -17.05
N GLY A 510 1.49 -0.44 -16.60
CA GLY A 510 0.67 0.57 -17.28
C GLY A 510 1.05 0.88 -18.74
N PHE A 511 2.29 0.63 -19.19
CA PHE A 511 2.62 0.77 -20.62
C PHE A 511 2.12 -0.42 -21.46
N PHE A 512 2.09 -1.64 -20.88
CA PHE A 512 1.38 -2.76 -21.49
C PHE A 512 -0.12 -2.49 -21.53
N GLU A 513 -0.71 -1.87 -20.50
CA GLU A 513 -2.11 -1.41 -20.51
C GLU A 513 -2.40 -0.35 -21.59
N MET A 514 -1.41 0.47 -21.96
CA MET A 514 -1.56 1.47 -23.03
C MET A 514 -1.50 0.83 -24.45
N LEU A 515 -0.76 -0.27 -24.61
CA LEU A 515 -0.76 -1.11 -25.82
C LEU A 515 -1.87 -2.20 -25.80
N ALA A 516 -2.54 -2.39 -24.66
CA ALA A 516 -3.49 -3.47 -24.36
C ALA A 516 -4.84 -3.38 -25.06
N SER A 517 -5.12 -2.35 -25.86
CA SER A 517 -6.34 -2.34 -26.66
C SER A 517 -6.42 -3.53 -27.65
N GLY A 518 -5.33 -4.28 -27.84
CA GLY A 518 -5.27 -5.54 -28.59
C GLY A 518 -4.91 -6.82 -27.81
N PHE A 519 -4.59 -6.76 -26.50
CA PHE A 519 -4.19 -7.95 -25.72
C PHE A 519 -5.26 -8.30 -24.68
N SER A 520 -6.04 -9.36 -24.92
CA SER A 520 -7.12 -9.81 -24.04
C SER A 520 -6.66 -10.45 -22.72
N ASN A 521 -5.35 -10.67 -22.51
CA ASN A 521 -4.85 -11.63 -21.51
C ASN A 521 -3.90 -11.01 -20.45
N LEU A 522 -4.05 -9.73 -20.08
CA LEU A 522 -3.20 -9.09 -19.03
C LEU A 522 -3.25 -9.80 -17.67
N SER A 523 -4.33 -10.52 -17.36
CA SER A 523 -4.46 -11.28 -16.12
C SER A 523 -3.39 -12.36 -15.97
N ALA A 524 -2.98 -13.02 -17.06
CA ALA A 524 -1.96 -14.08 -17.01
C ALA A 524 -0.58 -13.52 -16.61
N TYR A 525 -0.19 -12.38 -17.17
CA TYR A 525 1.07 -11.72 -16.83
C TYR A 525 1.07 -11.21 -15.39
N SER A 526 -0.02 -10.56 -14.98
CA SER A 526 -0.16 -10.09 -13.60
C SER A 526 -0.25 -11.22 -12.57
N GLN A 527 -0.78 -12.40 -12.95
CA GLN A 527 -0.74 -13.61 -12.13
C GLN A 527 0.69 -14.12 -11.97
N LEU A 528 1.40 -14.28 -13.10
CA LEU A 528 2.77 -14.77 -13.07
C LEU A 528 3.68 -13.84 -12.28
N THR A 529 3.51 -12.52 -12.35
CA THR A 529 4.34 -11.55 -11.62
C THR A 529 3.70 -11.07 -10.30
N SER A 530 2.77 -11.83 -9.73
CA SER A 530 2.24 -11.53 -8.40
C SER A 530 3.25 -11.94 -7.33
N HIS A 531 3.19 -11.32 -6.15
CA HIS A 531 4.13 -11.56 -5.05
C HIS A 531 3.43 -12.38 -3.98
N ALA A 532 3.99 -13.53 -3.62
CA ALA A 532 3.59 -14.29 -2.45
C ALA A 532 4.10 -13.63 -1.17
N ASN A 533 3.54 -14.05 -0.03
CA ASN A 533 4.02 -13.64 1.28
C ASN A 533 4.68 -14.86 1.92
N GLU A 534 6.01 -14.88 1.98
CA GLU A 534 6.77 -16.06 2.39
C GLU A 534 6.93 -16.20 3.89
N ASN A 535 7.11 -15.07 4.58
CA ASN A 535 7.39 -15.03 6.02
C ASN A 535 6.43 -14.14 6.83
N GLY A 536 5.29 -13.76 6.26
CA GLY A 536 4.35 -12.79 6.86
C GLY A 536 4.66 -11.33 6.49
N THR A 537 5.86 -11.07 6.00
CA THR A 537 6.35 -9.82 5.38
C THR A 537 6.38 -9.99 3.86
N LYS A 538 6.02 -8.97 3.07
CA LYS A 538 5.93 -9.02 1.59
C LYS A 538 7.32 -9.14 0.91
N ASP A 539 8.08 -10.20 1.20
CA ASP A 539 9.47 -10.39 0.78
C ASP A 539 9.66 -11.26 -0.46
N ASN A 540 8.69 -12.13 -0.81
CA ASN A 540 8.83 -12.98 -1.99
C ASN A 540 8.54 -12.22 -3.30
N PRO A 541 9.50 -12.14 -4.25
CA PRO A 541 9.32 -11.45 -5.52
C PRO A 541 8.49 -12.24 -6.55
N SER A 542 8.02 -13.44 -6.20
CA SER A 542 7.33 -14.36 -7.10
C SER A 542 6.08 -14.98 -6.44
N PRO A 543 5.18 -15.62 -7.20
CA PRO A 543 4.03 -16.29 -6.63
C PRO A 543 4.38 -17.71 -6.14
N TYR A 544 3.57 -18.23 -5.24
CA TYR A 544 3.56 -19.62 -4.84
C TYR A 544 2.75 -20.47 -5.79
N LEU A 545 3.33 -21.59 -6.21
CA LEU A 545 2.63 -22.68 -6.87
C LEU A 545 2.10 -23.66 -5.82
N VAL A 546 0.83 -24.03 -5.91
CA VAL A 546 0.19 -25.01 -5.03
C VAL A 546 0.05 -26.34 -5.74
N ASP A 547 0.74 -27.35 -5.22
CA ASP A 547 0.63 -28.75 -5.65
C ASP A 547 0.36 -29.64 -4.43
N ASN A 548 -0.78 -30.34 -4.39
CA ASN A 548 -1.16 -31.26 -3.31
C ASN A 548 -1.00 -30.68 -1.88
N LEU A 549 -1.40 -29.42 -1.68
CA LEU A 549 -1.27 -28.63 -0.43
C LEU A 549 0.14 -28.13 -0.09
N TYR A 550 1.14 -28.39 -0.93
CA TYR A 550 2.47 -27.79 -0.79
C TYR A 550 2.50 -26.44 -1.50
N PHE A 551 3.04 -25.43 -0.81
CA PHE A 551 3.41 -24.16 -1.41
C PHE A 551 4.85 -24.26 -1.91
N ILE A 552 5.08 -23.84 -3.14
CA ILE A 552 6.36 -23.95 -3.85
C ILE A 552 6.68 -22.56 -4.40
N ASP A 553 7.86 -22.01 -4.08
CA ASP A 553 8.29 -20.74 -4.68
C ASP A 553 8.53 -20.94 -6.19
N LEU A 554 7.70 -20.31 -7.03
CA LEU A 554 7.81 -20.44 -8.48
C LEU A 554 9.07 -19.75 -9.02
N GLY A 555 9.47 -18.62 -8.44
CA GLY A 555 10.72 -17.95 -8.78
C GLY A 555 11.93 -18.81 -8.52
N GLN A 556 11.96 -19.53 -7.40
CA GLN A 556 13.00 -20.49 -7.05
C GLN A 556 13.02 -21.67 -8.04
N VAL A 557 11.85 -22.18 -8.46
CA VAL A 557 11.78 -23.22 -9.51
C VAL A 557 12.39 -22.73 -10.82
N LEU A 558 11.97 -21.57 -11.31
CA LEU A 558 12.40 -21.04 -12.61
C LEU A 558 13.87 -20.62 -12.59
N TYR A 559 14.33 -20.00 -11.49
CA TYR A 559 15.72 -19.60 -11.35
C TYR A 559 16.66 -20.80 -11.18
N GLY A 560 16.26 -21.79 -10.39
CA GLY A 560 16.98 -23.06 -10.28
C GLY A 560 17.06 -23.79 -11.61
N PHE A 561 15.94 -23.96 -12.32
CA PHE A 561 15.90 -24.65 -13.62
C PHE A 561 16.79 -23.97 -14.65
N GLU A 562 16.70 -22.64 -14.78
CA GLU A 562 17.56 -21.85 -15.66
C GLU A 562 19.04 -22.04 -15.28
N SER A 563 19.35 -21.94 -13.99
CA SER A 563 20.71 -22.06 -13.47
C SER A 563 21.32 -23.41 -13.82
N ILE A 564 20.59 -24.51 -13.57
CA ILE A 564 21.04 -25.88 -13.87
C ILE A 564 21.21 -26.07 -15.39
N PHE A 565 20.28 -25.54 -16.19
CA PHE A 565 20.32 -25.71 -17.63
C PHE A 565 21.56 -25.09 -18.29
N TYR A 566 21.94 -23.87 -17.88
CA TYR A 566 23.09 -23.17 -18.47
C TYR A 566 24.46 -23.60 -17.94
N GLN A 567 24.51 -24.52 -16.96
CA GLN A 567 25.76 -25.00 -16.38
C GLN A 567 26.47 -26.06 -17.23
N LYS A 568 27.80 -26.02 -17.20
CA LYS A 568 28.61 -27.22 -17.39
C LYS A 568 28.54 -28.03 -16.10
N HIS A 569 27.79 -29.12 -16.12
CA HIS A 569 27.73 -30.05 -14.99
C HIS A 569 29.14 -30.43 -14.56
N TYR A 570 29.40 -30.31 -13.26
CA TYR A 570 30.58 -30.89 -12.65
C TYR A 570 30.19 -32.18 -11.91
N PRO A 571 30.87 -33.31 -12.21
CA PRO A 571 32.00 -33.43 -13.12
C PRO A 571 31.62 -33.34 -14.62
N PRO A 572 32.58 -32.97 -15.50
CA PRO A 572 32.32 -32.66 -16.90
C PRO A 572 31.70 -33.83 -17.68
N SER A 573 30.51 -33.62 -18.23
CA SER A 573 29.93 -34.15 -19.49
C SER A 573 30.04 -35.65 -19.87
N GLU A 574 30.65 -36.53 -19.08
CA GLU A 574 30.73 -37.97 -19.41
C GLU A 574 29.52 -38.77 -18.89
N ILE A 575 28.64 -38.15 -18.10
CA ILE A 575 27.39 -38.75 -17.59
C ILE A 575 26.15 -38.22 -18.35
N LEU A 576 26.31 -37.23 -19.24
CA LEU A 576 25.23 -36.68 -20.07
C LEU A 576 25.75 -36.48 -21.49
N ALA A 577 25.50 -37.48 -22.34
CA ALA A 577 25.91 -37.45 -23.73
C ALA A 577 25.10 -36.41 -24.56
N SER A 578 25.80 -35.88 -25.56
CA SER A 578 25.37 -35.17 -26.78
C SER A 578 25.07 -33.66 -26.81
N ASN A 579 24.50 -32.97 -25.82
CA ASN A 579 24.08 -31.57 -26.04
C ASN A 579 24.82 -30.54 -25.15
N LYS A 580 26.04 -30.16 -25.54
CA LYS A 580 26.76 -29.02 -24.94
C LYS A 580 26.24 -27.69 -25.54
N PRO A 581 25.82 -26.70 -24.73
CA PRO A 581 25.65 -25.34 -25.23
C PRO A 581 27.00 -24.74 -25.66
N ALA A 582 26.96 -23.83 -26.64
CA ALA A 582 28.14 -23.21 -27.23
C ALA A 582 29.04 -22.51 -26.18
N ILE A 583 30.34 -22.51 -26.44
CA ILE A 583 31.38 -21.88 -25.62
C ILE A 583 31.05 -20.38 -25.47
N GLY A 584 30.68 -19.96 -24.25
CA GLY A 584 30.31 -18.57 -23.92
C GLY A 584 29.33 -18.40 -22.74
N THR A 585 28.74 -19.48 -22.22
CA THR A 585 27.71 -19.44 -21.16
C THR A 585 28.24 -19.39 -19.72
N TYR A 586 29.55 -19.40 -19.51
CA TYR A 586 30.15 -19.13 -18.20
C TYR A 586 30.61 -17.69 -18.15
N SER A 587 30.24 -16.96 -17.09
CA SER A 587 31.01 -15.79 -16.71
C SER A 587 32.34 -16.30 -16.12
N PRO A 588 33.50 -16.01 -16.73
CA PRO A 588 34.79 -16.41 -16.15
C PRO A 588 35.05 -15.71 -14.80
N SER A 589 34.19 -14.77 -14.40
CA SER A 589 34.35 -13.94 -13.22
C SER A 589 34.11 -14.70 -11.92
N TYR A 590 33.35 -15.81 -11.97
CA TYR A 590 33.15 -16.70 -10.83
C TYR A 590 34.29 -17.70 -10.61
N GLU A 591 35.23 -17.87 -11.56
CA GLU A 591 36.37 -18.80 -11.40
C GLU A 591 37.29 -18.42 -10.24
N ASN A 592 37.28 -17.15 -9.85
CA ASN A 592 38.05 -16.64 -8.71
C ASN A 592 37.35 -16.85 -7.38
N PHE A 593 36.02 -17.00 -7.39
CA PHE A 593 35.25 -17.26 -6.19
C PHE A 593 35.26 -18.76 -5.89
N PRO A 594 35.20 -19.13 -4.61
CA PRO A 594 35.26 -20.51 -4.21
C PRO A 594 33.91 -21.22 -4.48
N VAL A 595 32.90 -20.45 -4.91
CA VAL A 595 31.66 -20.93 -5.56
C VAL A 595 31.87 -21.13 -7.06
N LYS A 596 32.05 -22.39 -7.48
CA LYS A 596 32.39 -22.75 -8.88
C LYS A 596 31.18 -23.10 -9.75
N ILE A 597 30.00 -23.24 -9.15
CA ILE A 597 28.80 -23.74 -9.81
C ILE A 597 27.64 -22.77 -9.54
N VAL A 598 26.96 -22.31 -10.59
CA VAL A 598 25.85 -21.35 -10.48
C VAL A 598 24.68 -21.89 -9.63
N ASN A 599 24.52 -23.22 -9.56
CA ASN A 599 23.49 -23.88 -8.75
C ASN A 599 23.73 -23.70 -7.25
N ASP A 600 24.95 -23.34 -6.86
CA ASP A 600 25.26 -23.04 -5.48
C ASP A 600 24.71 -21.65 -5.14
N LEU A 601 24.82 -20.71 -6.08
CA LEU A 601 24.33 -19.33 -5.96
C LEU A 601 22.80 -19.24 -5.96
N ALA A 602 22.15 -20.09 -6.75
CA ALA A 602 20.72 -20.01 -7.06
C ALA A 602 19.89 -21.19 -6.54
N GLY A 603 20.49 -22.07 -5.74
CA GLY A 603 19.89 -23.33 -5.31
C GLY A 603 19.93 -23.52 -3.79
N TRP A 604 19.62 -24.74 -3.34
CA TRP A 604 19.46 -25.07 -1.92
C TRP A 604 20.70 -24.76 -1.06
N ILE A 605 21.91 -24.74 -1.63
CA ILE A 605 23.13 -24.37 -0.90
C ILE A 605 23.02 -22.94 -0.39
N ALA A 606 22.51 -22.02 -1.22
CA ALA A 606 22.25 -20.65 -0.80
C ALA A 606 21.31 -20.63 0.40
N ASN A 607 20.15 -21.28 0.29
CA ASN A 607 19.15 -21.30 1.36
C ASN A 607 19.70 -21.84 2.69
N VAL A 608 20.57 -22.85 2.68
CA VAL A 608 21.08 -23.45 3.92
C VAL A 608 22.38 -22.81 4.43
N ILE A 609 23.15 -22.10 3.61
CA ILE A 609 24.44 -21.51 4.01
C ILE A 609 24.37 -20.00 4.25
N ILE A 610 23.57 -19.24 3.49
CA ILE A 610 23.29 -17.82 3.80
C ILE A 610 22.98 -17.60 5.30
N PRO A 611 22.11 -18.39 5.96
CA PRO A 611 21.79 -18.15 7.36
C PRO A 611 22.97 -18.42 8.30
N VAL A 612 23.95 -19.24 7.91
CA VAL A 612 25.18 -19.45 8.70
C VAL A 612 26.00 -18.16 8.72
N THR A 613 26.22 -17.57 7.54
CA THR A 613 27.00 -16.34 7.40
C THR A 613 26.25 -15.13 7.97
N ASP A 614 24.95 -15.01 7.72
CA ASP A 614 24.16 -13.88 8.24
C ASP A 614 24.03 -13.94 9.77
N PHE A 615 23.95 -15.15 10.35
CA PHE A 615 24.00 -15.33 11.80
C PHE A 615 25.40 -15.05 12.38
N PHE A 616 26.47 -15.37 11.64
CA PHE A 616 27.84 -14.98 12.03
C PHE A 616 27.98 -13.45 12.14
N ILE A 617 27.51 -12.72 11.12
CA ILE A 617 27.52 -11.24 11.12
C ILE A 617 26.77 -10.69 12.33
N TRP A 618 25.64 -11.30 12.68
CA TRP A 618 24.87 -10.91 13.87
C TRP A 618 25.61 -11.19 15.18
N GLU A 619 26.19 -12.38 15.35
CA GLU A 619 26.98 -12.74 16.54
C GLU A 619 28.24 -11.87 16.70
N GLU A 620 28.88 -11.51 15.60
CA GLU A 620 30.08 -10.68 15.59
C GLU A 620 29.76 -9.21 15.89
N SER A 621 28.78 -8.63 15.21
CA SER A 621 28.52 -7.19 15.24
C SER A 621 27.39 -6.76 16.19
N GLY A 622 26.57 -7.71 16.65
CA GLY A 622 25.31 -7.47 17.35
C GLY A 622 24.20 -6.89 16.47
N LYS A 623 24.38 -6.87 15.14
CA LYS A 623 23.43 -6.27 14.19
C LYS A 623 23.03 -7.26 13.11
N SER A 624 21.73 -7.35 12.86
CA SER A 624 21.20 -8.16 11.77
C SER A 624 21.59 -7.54 10.43
N PRO A 625 21.97 -8.35 9.41
CA PRO A 625 22.16 -7.86 8.05
C PRO A 625 20.84 -7.50 7.35
N TYR A 626 19.70 -7.75 7.99
CA TYR A 626 18.36 -7.36 7.57
C TYR A 626 17.90 -6.12 8.35
N ALA A 627 17.09 -5.26 7.72
CA ALA A 627 16.68 -3.97 8.28
C ALA A 627 15.28 -3.99 8.89
N GLY A 628 15.04 -3.13 9.90
CA GLY A 628 13.70 -2.86 10.43
C GLY A 628 13.05 -4.03 11.15
N ASP A 629 11.72 -4.07 11.10
CA ASP A 629 10.89 -5.13 11.72
C ASP A 629 10.96 -6.46 10.97
N GLU A 630 11.66 -6.51 9.83
CA GLU A 630 11.87 -7.71 9.00
C GLU A 630 13.10 -8.53 9.44
N ALA A 631 13.86 -8.04 10.42
CA ALA A 631 15.02 -8.77 10.92
C ALA A 631 14.58 -10.08 11.63
N PRO A 632 15.18 -11.24 11.30
CA PRO A 632 14.92 -12.48 12.02
C PRO A 632 15.22 -12.33 13.52
N ASP A 633 14.55 -13.12 14.35
CA ASP A 633 14.90 -13.23 15.78
C ASP A 633 16.39 -13.55 15.96
N THR A 634 16.92 -13.19 17.13
CA THR A 634 18.33 -13.27 17.51
C THR A 634 18.85 -14.69 17.76
N ASN A 635 18.41 -15.68 16.98
CA ASN A 635 18.82 -17.07 17.12
C ASN A 635 18.96 -17.74 15.75
N PHE A 636 19.87 -18.72 15.67
CA PHE A 636 20.18 -19.39 14.41
C PHE A 636 18.97 -20.03 13.72
N ASN A 637 17.98 -20.54 14.48
CA ASN A 637 16.81 -21.16 13.87
C ASN A 637 15.98 -20.13 13.10
N ALA A 638 15.83 -18.91 13.63
CA ALA A 638 15.09 -17.87 12.94
C ALA A 638 15.78 -17.43 11.64
N PHE A 639 17.10 -17.28 11.64
CA PHE A 639 17.86 -17.03 10.41
C PHE A 639 17.70 -18.17 9.40
N TYR A 640 17.78 -19.42 9.87
CA TYR A 640 17.60 -20.59 9.02
C TYR A 640 16.19 -20.65 8.42
N ASP A 641 15.15 -20.48 9.23
CA ASP A 641 13.76 -20.54 8.78
C ASP A 641 13.42 -19.37 7.84
N TYR A 642 14.03 -18.20 8.05
CA TYR A 642 13.91 -17.03 7.16
C TYR A 642 14.58 -17.27 5.80
N SER A 643 15.74 -17.91 5.75
CA SER A 643 16.50 -18.12 4.51
C SER A 643 16.20 -19.44 3.79
N ALA A 644 15.65 -20.43 4.50
CA ALA A 644 15.26 -21.72 3.96
C ALA A 644 13.81 -22.08 4.30
N PRO A 645 12.83 -21.19 4.00
CA PRO A 645 11.43 -21.51 4.16
C PRO A 645 11.09 -22.76 3.33
N ARG A 646 10.07 -23.49 3.76
CA ARG A 646 9.72 -24.76 3.09
C ARG A 646 9.40 -24.55 1.61
N ALA A 647 8.78 -23.44 1.24
CA ALA A 647 8.42 -23.13 -0.13
C ALA A 647 9.64 -23.04 -1.05
N ASP A 648 10.71 -22.38 -0.61
CA ASP A 648 12.02 -22.36 -1.29
C ASP A 648 12.62 -23.75 -1.42
N LEU A 649 12.62 -24.54 -0.34
CA LEU A 649 13.19 -25.89 -0.37
C LEU A 649 12.44 -26.81 -1.35
N TYR A 650 11.11 -26.69 -1.43
CA TYR A 650 10.33 -27.35 -2.47
C TYR A 650 10.65 -26.79 -3.86
N GLY A 651 10.79 -25.47 -4.00
CA GLY A 651 11.16 -24.85 -5.27
C GLY A 651 12.50 -25.34 -5.80
N ASN A 652 13.47 -25.52 -4.91
CA ASN A 652 14.77 -26.13 -5.21
C ASN A 652 14.63 -27.58 -5.68
N ALA A 653 13.84 -28.40 -4.98
CA ALA A 653 13.61 -29.80 -5.37
C ALA A 653 12.93 -29.89 -6.74
N ASP A 654 11.92 -29.05 -6.96
CA ASP A 654 11.13 -29.04 -8.19
C ASP A 654 11.94 -28.46 -9.35
N SER A 655 12.87 -27.52 -9.14
CA SER A 655 13.79 -27.05 -10.19
C SER A 655 14.61 -28.19 -10.81
N ILE A 656 15.09 -29.13 -9.98
CA ILE A 656 15.84 -30.33 -10.40
C ILE A 656 14.89 -31.32 -11.07
N GLY A 657 13.68 -31.49 -10.53
CA GLY A 657 12.64 -32.32 -11.11
C GLY A 657 12.20 -31.87 -12.51
N ILE A 658 12.01 -30.56 -12.70
CA ILE A 658 11.70 -29.91 -13.97
C ILE A 658 12.87 -30.08 -14.95
N TYR A 659 14.11 -29.91 -14.48
CA TYR A 659 15.28 -30.19 -15.32
C TYR A 659 15.32 -31.66 -15.77
N ARG A 660 15.01 -32.59 -14.87
CA ARG A 660 14.94 -34.03 -15.17
C ARG A 660 13.84 -34.35 -16.19
N ALA A 661 12.64 -33.78 -16.04
CA ALA A 661 11.55 -33.91 -16.99
C ALA A 661 11.94 -33.35 -18.37
N TYR A 662 12.65 -32.22 -18.40
CA TYR A 662 13.18 -31.64 -19.64
C TYR A 662 14.15 -32.61 -20.35
N GLN A 663 15.08 -33.23 -19.61
CA GLN A 663 16.02 -34.21 -20.18
C GLN A 663 15.28 -35.40 -20.79
N VAL A 664 14.32 -35.98 -20.06
CA VAL A 664 13.52 -37.11 -20.51
C VAL A 664 12.72 -36.79 -21.78
N LEU A 665 12.16 -35.58 -21.88
CA LEU A 665 11.51 -35.12 -23.11
C LEU A 665 12.50 -34.94 -24.26
N ASN A 666 13.71 -34.47 -23.98
CA ASN A 666 14.72 -34.19 -24.99
C ASN A 666 15.46 -35.45 -25.49
N ASP A 667 15.33 -36.60 -24.80
CA ASP A 667 15.84 -37.90 -25.26
C ASP A 667 15.18 -38.39 -26.55
N HIS A 668 14.01 -37.85 -26.88
CA HIS A 668 13.29 -38.17 -28.11
C HIS A 668 13.60 -37.12 -29.19
N GLU A 669 14.49 -37.46 -30.14
CA GLU A 669 14.94 -36.57 -31.24
C GLU A 669 13.80 -35.77 -31.92
N PRO A 670 12.61 -36.34 -32.20
CA PRO A 670 11.49 -35.58 -32.77
C PRO A 670 10.98 -34.39 -31.94
N ASN A 671 11.30 -34.32 -30.65
CA ASN A 671 10.96 -33.22 -29.75
C ASN A 671 11.97 -32.06 -29.81
N GLU A 672 13.16 -32.28 -30.36
CA GLU A 672 14.23 -31.27 -30.39
C GLU A 672 13.76 -29.99 -31.08
N GLY A 673 13.96 -28.86 -30.39
CA GLY A 673 13.54 -27.55 -30.86
C GLY A 673 12.02 -27.32 -30.89
N LYS A 674 11.22 -28.16 -30.23
CA LYS A 674 9.74 -28.00 -30.16
C LYS A 674 9.20 -27.93 -28.72
N LEU A 675 10.04 -28.19 -27.72
CA LEU A 675 9.62 -28.26 -26.32
C LEU A 675 9.29 -26.86 -25.77
N LYS A 676 8.02 -26.70 -25.38
CA LYS A 676 7.54 -25.57 -24.60
C LYS A 676 7.84 -25.80 -23.11
N LEU A 677 7.90 -24.72 -22.32
CA LEU A 677 8.04 -24.84 -20.86
C LEU A 677 6.82 -25.53 -20.26
N SER A 678 5.63 -25.27 -20.82
CA SER A 678 4.40 -25.94 -20.43
C SER A 678 4.44 -27.45 -20.63
N ASP A 679 5.12 -27.96 -21.66
CA ASP A 679 5.29 -29.42 -21.86
C ASP A 679 6.12 -30.05 -20.75
N VAL A 680 7.22 -29.40 -20.35
CA VAL A 680 8.13 -29.85 -19.28
C VAL A 680 7.39 -29.90 -17.95
N PHE A 681 6.72 -28.80 -17.61
CA PHE A 681 5.94 -28.70 -16.38
C PHE A 681 4.75 -29.68 -16.38
N THR A 682 4.12 -29.91 -17.53
CA THR A 682 3.05 -30.90 -17.66
C THR A 682 3.56 -32.31 -17.38
N LEU A 683 4.69 -32.72 -17.97
CA LEU A 683 5.28 -34.02 -17.65
C LEU A 683 5.57 -34.15 -16.16
N TYR A 684 6.15 -33.12 -15.56
CA TYR A 684 6.56 -33.15 -14.16
C TYR A 684 5.38 -33.21 -13.17
N TYR A 685 4.41 -32.29 -13.26
CA TYR A 685 3.31 -32.21 -12.29
C TYR A 685 2.10 -33.06 -12.65
N LYS A 686 1.81 -33.26 -13.94
CA LYS A 686 0.59 -33.95 -14.41
C LYS A 686 0.85 -35.32 -15.03
N GLY A 687 2.09 -35.61 -15.39
CA GLY A 687 2.49 -36.89 -15.99
C GLY A 687 2.22 -36.98 -17.48
N GLU A 688 2.60 -38.12 -18.04
CA GLU A 688 2.69 -38.37 -19.48
C GLU A 688 1.35 -38.24 -20.22
N ALA A 689 0.27 -38.70 -19.58
CA ALA A 689 -1.07 -38.74 -20.19
C ALA A 689 -1.65 -37.35 -20.51
N GLN A 690 -1.06 -36.28 -19.95
CA GLN A 690 -1.50 -34.91 -20.15
C GLN A 690 -0.63 -34.14 -21.15
N LEU A 691 0.45 -34.74 -21.67
CA LEU A 691 1.24 -34.16 -22.74
C LEU A 691 0.39 -34.00 -24.01
N ARG A 692 0.63 -32.91 -24.75
CA ARG A 692 0.02 -32.73 -26.08
C ARG A 692 0.48 -33.84 -27.02
N SER A 693 -0.38 -34.26 -27.93
CA SER A 693 -0.17 -35.42 -28.83
C SER A 693 1.09 -35.36 -29.71
N GLU A 694 1.68 -34.18 -29.87
CA GLU A 694 2.88 -33.94 -30.67
C GLU A 694 4.18 -34.25 -29.91
N ILE A 695 4.11 -34.28 -28.57
CA ILE A 695 5.25 -34.55 -27.70
C ILE A 695 5.17 -35.99 -27.22
N ASN A 696 6.23 -36.75 -27.48
CA ASN A 696 6.30 -38.16 -27.15
C ASN A 696 7.52 -38.46 -26.30
N LEU A 697 7.39 -39.43 -25.41
CA LEU A 697 8.49 -39.95 -24.62
C LEU A 697 9.22 -41.07 -25.38
N PRO A 698 10.53 -41.23 -25.18
CA PRO A 698 11.22 -42.43 -25.65
C PRO A 698 10.65 -43.67 -24.95
N THR A 699 10.67 -44.83 -25.62
CA THR A 699 10.20 -46.10 -25.04
C THR A 699 10.98 -46.48 -23.78
N ASN A 700 12.25 -46.06 -23.69
CA ASN A 700 13.11 -46.23 -22.52
C ASN A 700 13.74 -44.87 -22.19
N PRO A 701 13.10 -44.05 -21.34
CA PRO A 701 13.67 -42.79 -20.86
C PRO A 701 15.04 -43.00 -20.22
N SER A 702 15.95 -42.03 -20.37
CA SER A 702 17.26 -42.06 -19.70
C SER A 702 17.16 -42.08 -18.17
N TYR A 703 16.00 -41.66 -17.63
CA TYR A 703 15.70 -41.65 -16.21
C TYR A 703 14.31 -42.20 -15.93
N SER A 704 14.20 -43.03 -14.89
CA SER A 704 12.93 -43.63 -14.46
C SER A 704 12.10 -42.73 -13.52
N LEU A 705 12.73 -41.72 -12.90
CA LEU A 705 12.10 -40.78 -11.97
C LEU A 705 12.15 -39.38 -12.56
N TYR A 706 10.99 -38.80 -12.91
CA TYR A 706 10.87 -37.49 -13.56
C TYR A 706 9.54 -36.77 -13.27
N THR A 707 8.83 -37.15 -12.20
CA THR A 707 7.57 -36.52 -11.81
C THR A 707 7.65 -35.92 -10.40
N ALA A 708 6.71 -35.02 -10.08
CA ALA A 708 6.62 -34.34 -8.79
C ALA A 708 6.36 -35.30 -7.60
N GLN A 709 5.85 -36.51 -7.88
CA GLN A 709 5.68 -37.57 -6.88
C GLN A 709 7.03 -38.08 -6.35
N ASP A 710 8.07 -38.02 -7.17
CA ASP A 710 9.42 -38.48 -6.83
C ASP A 710 10.39 -37.31 -6.54
N ARG A 711 9.89 -36.08 -6.33
CA ARG A 711 10.73 -34.86 -6.25
C ARG A 711 11.94 -35.00 -5.33
N TRP A 712 11.75 -35.55 -4.12
CA TRP A 712 12.81 -35.66 -3.12
C TRP A 712 13.75 -36.83 -3.40
N LYS A 713 13.29 -37.88 -4.08
CA LYS A 713 14.16 -38.94 -4.60
C LYS A 713 15.01 -38.42 -5.76
N ILE A 714 14.41 -37.68 -6.69
CA ILE A 714 15.12 -37.04 -7.81
C ILE A 714 16.19 -36.07 -7.27
N PHE A 715 15.81 -35.21 -6.33
CA PHE A 715 16.70 -34.27 -5.66
C PHE A 715 17.86 -35.00 -4.95
N SER A 716 17.55 -36.02 -4.14
CA SER A 716 18.54 -36.78 -3.38
C SER A 716 19.49 -37.58 -4.28
N LEU A 717 19.01 -38.15 -5.38
CA LEU A 717 19.86 -38.82 -6.38
C LEU A 717 20.79 -37.83 -7.09
N TYR A 718 20.26 -36.65 -7.45
CA TYR A 718 21.04 -35.61 -8.14
C TYR A 718 22.24 -35.14 -7.31
N PHE A 719 22.03 -34.96 -6.01
CA PHE A 719 23.06 -34.53 -5.07
C PHE A 719 23.85 -35.69 -4.42
N GLY A 720 23.45 -36.94 -4.63
CA GLY A 720 24.16 -38.12 -4.10
C GLY A 720 23.87 -38.40 -2.62
N PHE A 721 22.75 -37.90 -2.09
CA PHE A 721 22.22 -38.28 -0.78
C PHE A 721 21.50 -39.63 -0.82
N LEU A 722 21.08 -40.05 -2.01
CA LEU A 722 20.47 -41.35 -2.28
C LEU A 722 21.26 -42.07 -3.36
N ALA A 723 21.37 -43.40 -3.26
CA ALA A 723 21.90 -44.25 -4.34
C ALA A 723 21.07 -45.53 -4.47
N GLU A 724 21.04 -46.10 -5.67
CA GLU A 724 20.42 -47.40 -5.90
C GLU A 724 21.22 -48.53 -5.24
N ASP A 725 20.53 -49.51 -4.66
CA ASP A 725 21.15 -50.66 -4.00
C ASP A 725 21.53 -51.81 -4.96
N GLY A 726 21.22 -51.67 -6.25
CA GLY A 726 21.43 -52.69 -7.28
C GLY A 726 20.34 -53.78 -7.34
N PHE A 727 19.34 -53.74 -6.46
CA PHE A 727 18.19 -54.65 -6.38
C PHE A 727 16.84 -53.94 -6.62
N GLY A 728 16.89 -52.69 -7.08
CA GLY A 728 15.70 -51.85 -7.31
C GLY A 728 15.24 -51.08 -6.07
N GLY A 729 16.00 -51.12 -4.98
CA GLY A 729 15.83 -50.28 -3.80
C GLY A 729 16.80 -49.10 -3.76
N PHE A 730 16.71 -48.30 -2.70
CA PHE A 730 17.54 -47.11 -2.49
C PHE A 730 18.16 -47.10 -1.10
N VAL A 731 19.39 -46.61 -1.01
CA VAL A 731 20.13 -46.41 0.24
C VAL A 731 20.33 -44.92 0.48
N TRP A 732 19.97 -44.46 1.69
CA TRP A 732 20.30 -43.13 2.17
C TRP A 732 21.79 -43.05 2.49
N ILE A 733 22.55 -42.40 1.63
CA ILE A 733 24.01 -42.39 1.67
C ILE A 733 24.57 -41.82 3.00
N PRO A 734 24.02 -40.75 3.59
CA PRO A 734 24.52 -40.23 4.86
C PRO A 734 24.49 -41.22 6.04
N ASP A 735 23.68 -42.29 5.98
CA ASP A 735 23.66 -43.35 7.00
C ASP A 735 24.81 -44.36 6.84
N ASP A 736 25.50 -44.38 5.69
CA ASP A 736 26.69 -45.20 5.45
C ASP A 736 27.95 -44.32 5.52
N PRO A 737 28.74 -44.39 6.60
CA PRO A 737 29.91 -43.53 6.77
C PRO A 737 30.96 -43.67 5.66
N THR A 738 31.05 -44.84 5.02
CA THR A 738 32.03 -45.10 3.97
C THR A 738 31.58 -44.47 2.65
N LEU A 739 30.32 -44.65 2.28
CA LEU A 739 29.76 -44.02 1.09
C LEU A 739 29.65 -42.50 1.28
N TRP A 740 29.24 -42.05 2.46
CA TRP A 740 29.18 -40.62 2.76
C TRP A 740 30.55 -39.96 2.73
N ALA A 741 31.60 -40.61 3.24
CA ALA A 741 32.96 -40.10 3.11
C ALA A 741 33.40 -39.96 1.64
N LYS A 742 33.00 -40.89 0.75
CA LYS A 742 33.27 -40.77 -0.69
C LYS A 742 32.52 -39.62 -1.33
N VAL A 743 31.25 -39.41 -0.97
CA VAL A 743 30.44 -38.29 -1.49
C VAL A 743 30.96 -36.94 -0.96
N LYS A 744 31.38 -36.86 0.30
CA LYS A 744 31.96 -35.64 0.87
C LYS A 744 33.37 -35.31 0.36
N ALA A 745 34.10 -36.30 -0.15
CA ALA A 745 35.42 -36.08 -0.71
C ALA A 745 35.38 -35.30 -2.05
N PRO A 746 36.48 -34.66 -2.47
CA PRO A 746 36.60 -34.06 -3.78
C PRO A 746 36.36 -35.05 -4.91
N TYR A 747 35.82 -34.55 -6.02
CA TYR A 747 35.77 -35.31 -7.26
C TYR A 747 37.17 -35.66 -7.73
N SER A 748 37.34 -36.89 -8.20
CA SER A 748 38.50 -37.29 -9.00
C SER A 748 38.09 -38.41 -9.96
N ILE A 749 38.94 -38.73 -10.92
CA ILE A 749 38.74 -39.89 -11.81
C ILE A 749 38.53 -41.18 -10.98
N ALA A 750 39.20 -41.31 -9.83
CA ALA A 750 39.07 -42.45 -8.93
C ALA A 750 37.86 -42.36 -7.97
N ASN A 751 37.26 -41.19 -7.81
CA ASN A 751 36.08 -40.94 -6.98
C ASN A 751 35.07 -40.06 -7.74
N PRO A 752 34.35 -40.62 -8.73
CA PRO A 752 33.48 -39.82 -9.58
C PRO A 752 32.23 -39.32 -8.86
N THR A 753 31.92 -39.87 -7.69
CA THR A 753 30.79 -39.48 -6.84
C THR A 753 31.12 -38.34 -5.88
N GLY A 754 32.39 -37.92 -5.79
CA GLY A 754 32.82 -36.85 -4.90
C GLY A 754 32.17 -35.50 -5.24
N LYS A 755 31.56 -34.86 -4.24
CA LYS A 755 30.86 -33.58 -4.33
C LYS A 755 31.54 -32.46 -3.55
N ASP A 756 32.60 -32.79 -2.80
CA ASP A 756 33.39 -31.85 -1.99
C ASP A 756 32.56 -30.99 -1.02
N TYR A 757 31.53 -31.57 -0.39
CA TYR A 757 30.56 -30.80 0.39
C TYR A 757 31.19 -29.95 1.50
N ASN A 758 32.22 -30.45 2.18
CA ASN A 758 32.85 -29.70 3.27
C ASN A 758 33.46 -28.39 2.78
N ASN A 759 34.24 -28.43 1.70
CA ASN A 759 34.86 -27.24 1.14
C ASN A 759 33.81 -26.37 0.47
N ARG A 760 32.95 -26.96 -0.37
CA ARG A 760 31.94 -26.24 -1.15
C ARG A 760 30.97 -25.41 -0.30
N LEU A 761 30.53 -25.94 0.85
CA LEU A 761 29.64 -25.21 1.75
C LEU A 761 30.37 -24.09 2.51
N PHE A 762 31.62 -24.33 2.93
CA PHE A 762 32.44 -23.32 3.60
C PHE A 762 32.82 -22.18 2.65
N ASP A 763 33.25 -22.54 1.45
CA ASP A 763 33.55 -21.66 0.33
C ASP A 763 32.35 -20.76 -0.02
N TYR A 764 31.14 -21.31 0.00
CA TYR A 764 29.93 -20.52 -0.19
C TYR A 764 29.71 -19.50 0.95
N ALA A 765 29.95 -19.91 2.20
CA ALA A 765 29.81 -19.02 3.35
C ALA A 765 30.76 -17.80 3.24
N GLU A 766 32.01 -18.04 2.82
CA GLU A 766 33.03 -17.01 2.55
C GLU A 766 32.60 -16.07 1.41
N PHE A 767 32.10 -16.64 0.31
CA PHE A 767 31.56 -15.85 -0.80
C PHE A 767 30.43 -14.92 -0.34
N TRP A 768 29.47 -15.44 0.44
CA TRP A 768 28.36 -14.64 0.92
C TRP A 768 28.82 -13.51 1.84
N LEU A 769 29.77 -13.78 2.73
CA LEU A 769 30.35 -12.75 3.61
C LEU A 769 31.01 -11.63 2.79
N THR A 770 31.85 -12.01 1.82
CA THR A 770 32.47 -11.08 0.87
C THR A 770 31.43 -10.21 0.17
N SER A 771 30.31 -10.81 -0.25
CA SER A 771 29.24 -10.11 -0.94
C SER A 771 28.55 -9.06 -0.05
N ARG A 772 28.41 -9.32 1.25
CA ARG A 772 27.82 -8.40 2.22
C ARG A 772 28.73 -7.19 2.50
N GLU A 773 30.05 -7.41 2.54
CA GLU A 773 31.00 -6.36 2.92
C GLU A 773 31.43 -5.45 1.77
N SER A 774 31.40 -5.93 0.52
CA SER A 774 32.03 -5.23 -0.61
C SER A 774 31.22 -5.27 -1.92
N ILE A 775 29.91 -5.01 -1.84
CA ILE A 775 28.96 -5.05 -2.97
C ILE A 775 29.48 -4.26 -4.20
N ALA A 776 29.99 -3.04 -4.00
CA ALA A 776 30.40 -2.17 -5.10
C ALA A 776 31.69 -2.64 -5.81
N THR A 777 32.69 -3.08 -5.04
CA THR A 777 33.97 -3.56 -5.59
C THR A 777 33.78 -4.91 -6.28
N LEU A 778 33.01 -5.80 -5.66
CA LEU A 778 32.65 -7.11 -6.20
C LEU A 778 31.91 -6.96 -7.53
N GLY A 779 30.86 -6.14 -7.58
CA GLY A 779 30.09 -5.90 -8.80
C GLY A 779 30.93 -5.31 -9.94
N PHE A 780 31.82 -4.35 -9.64
CA PHE A 780 32.71 -3.76 -10.65
C PHE A 780 33.73 -4.76 -11.20
N ALA A 781 34.35 -5.57 -10.34
CA ALA A 781 35.36 -6.53 -10.77
C ALA A 781 34.75 -7.78 -11.44
N LEU A 782 33.54 -8.21 -11.03
CA LEU A 782 32.73 -9.18 -11.78
C LEU A 782 32.41 -8.66 -13.18
N ARG A 783 32.03 -7.39 -13.32
CA ARG A 783 31.77 -6.76 -14.63
C ARG A 783 33.01 -6.72 -15.53
N LEU A 784 34.20 -6.55 -14.95
CA LEU A 784 35.46 -6.47 -15.70
C LEU A 784 36.21 -7.80 -15.82
N ASN A 785 35.63 -8.89 -15.29
CA ASN A 785 36.21 -10.23 -15.33
C ASN A 785 37.63 -10.31 -14.74
N PHE A 786 37.86 -9.62 -13.62
CA PHE A 786 39.16 -9.56 -12.95
C PHE A 786 39.39 -10.72 -11.99
N SER A 787 40.65 -11.13 -11.86
CA SER A 787 41.05 -12.09 -10.82
C SER A 787 41.15 -11.42 -9.45
N PHE A 788 40.57 -12.05 -8.43
CA PHE A 788 40.61 -11.57 -7.06
C PHE A 788 41.73 -12.29 -6.30
N PRO A 789 42.58 -11.56 -5.55
CA PRO A 789 43.50 -12.19 -4.62
C PRO A 789 42.71 -12.82 -3.47
N SER A 790 43.17 -13.98 -2.97
CA SER A 790 42.45 -14.82 -2.00
C SER A 790 42.13 -14.12 -0.67
N ASN A 791 42.89 -13.09 -0.32
CA ASN A 791 42.65 -12.25 0.85
C ASN A 791 41.53 -11.21 0.66
N LEU A 792 40.86 -11.19 -0.49
CA LEU A 792 39.63 -10.41 -0.74
C LEU A 792 38.41 -11.33 -0.89
N ILE A 793 38.54 -12.58 -0.45
CA ILE A 793 37.57 -13.65 -0.63
C ILE A 793 37.41 -14.44 0.67
N ASN A 794 38.53 -14.74 1.35
CA ASN A 794 38.54 -15.50 2.59
C ASN A 794 38.55 -14.56 3.81
N HIS A 795 37.38 -14.10 4.21
CA HIS A 795 37.20 -13.05 5.21
C HIS A 795 37.02 -13.58 6.63
N PHE A 796 36.51 -14.79 6.85
CA PHE A 796 36.33 -15.28 8.23
C PHE A 796 37.64 -15.26 9.03
N SER A 797 38.76 -15.58 8.37
CA SER A 797 40.10 -15.55 8.99
C SER A 797 40.56 -14.16 9.44
N GLU A 798 39.93 -13.08 8.95
CA GLU A 798 40.28 -11.69 9.24
C GLU A 798 39.63 -11.17 10.54
N PHE A 799 38.61 -11.87 11.06
CA PHE A 799 37.90 -11.51 12.29
C PHE A 799 38.68 -11.93 13.55
N MET A 800 39.79 -11.23 13.81
CA MET A 800 40.72 -11.53 14.91
C MET A 800 40.10 -11.37 16.31
N ASP A 801 39.03 -10.57 16.43
CA ASP A 801 38.31 -10.35 17.69
C ASP A 801 37.24 -11.43 17.96
N PHE A 802 36.93 -12.28 16.98
CA PHE A 802 36.05 -13.43 17.13
C PHE A 802 36.88 -14.68 17.45
N SER A 803 36.48 -15.48 18.43
CA SER A 803 37.26 -16.66 18.82
C SER A 803 37.07 -17.79 17.81
N GLN A 804 38.12 -18.12 17.04
CA GLN A 804 38.14 -19.20 16.05
C GLN A 804 36.97 -19.14 15.04
N PRO A 805 36.85 -18.04 14.26
CA PRO A 805 35.71 -17.80 13.38
C PRO A 805 35.47 -18.93 12.37
N GLU A 806 36.53 -19.45 11.75
CA GLU A 806 36.42 -20.58 10.81
C GLU A 806 35.84 -21.85 11.46
N VAL A 807 36.31 -22.20 12.67
CA VAL A 807 35.81 -23.36 13.41
C VAL A 807 34.36 -23.18 13.80
N TRP A 808 33.98 -21.97 14.22
CA TRP A 808 32.60 -21.62 14.53
C TRP A 808 31.69 -21.79 13.31
N VAL A 809 32.11 -21.26 12.15
CA VAL A 809 31.36 -21.35 10.90
C VAL A 809 31.22 -22.81 10.47
N LEU A 810 32.30 -23.60 10.51
CA LEU A 810 32.26 -25.02 10.19
C LEU A 810 31.27 -25.80 11.07
N ASN A 811 31.22 -25.49 12.37
CA ASN A 811 30.25 -26.09 13.29
C ASN A 811 28.81 -25.71 12.90
N LYS A 812 28.57 -24.46 12.51
CA LYS A 812 27.24 -24.00 12.07
C LYS A 812 26.83 -24.53 10.70
N ILE A 813 27.77 -24.74 9.78
CA ILE A 813 27.55 -25.48 8.54
C ILE A 813 27.12 -26.91 8.87
N GLN A 814 27.78 -27.58 9.82
CA GLN A 814 27.39 -28.93 10.21
C GLN A 814 25.97 -28.96 10.82
N GLU A 815 25.63 -27.99 11.67
CA GLU A 815 24.28 -27.85 12.22
C GLU A 815 23.23 -27.61 11.12
N SER A 816 23.50 -26.67 10.20
CA SER A 816 22.61 -26.32 9.10
C SER A 816 22.41 -27.46 8.10
N PHE A 817 23.51 -28.06 7.64
CA PHE A 817 23.50 -29.05 6.59
C PHE A 817 23.24 -30.45 7.12
N GLU A 818 24.08 -30.98 8.02
CA GLU A 818 23.98 -32.37 8.45
C GLU A 818 22.83 -32.60 9.43
N SER A 819 22.61 -31.68 10.38
CA SER A 819 21.60 -31.90 11.44
C SER A 819 20.18 -31.49 11.01
N LYS A 820 20.04 -30.36 10.31
CA LYS A 820 18.73 -29.85 9.87
C LYS A 820 18.37 -30.32 8.47
N PHE A 821 19.13 -29.90 7.46
CA PHE A 821 18.75 -30.10 6.06
C PHE A 821 18.71 -31.57 5.63
N LEU A 822 19.77 -32.36 5.90
CA LEU A 822 19.78 -33.78 5.54
C LEU A 822 18.67 -34.57 6.26
N GLY A 823 18.39 -34.24 7.53
CA GLY A 823 17.27 -34.84 8.26
C GLY A 823 15.91 -34.53 7.63
N PHE A 824 15.70 -33.28 7.22
CA PHE A 824 14.51 -32.85 6.49
C PHE A 824 14.35 -33.59 5.16
N VAL A 825 15.40 -33.63 4.32
CA VAL A 825 15.37 -34.32 3.02
C VAL A 825 15.14 -35.82 3.19
N LYS A 826 15.78 -36.47 4.17
CA LYS A 826 15.61 -37.90 4.46
C LYS A 826 14.15 -38.25 4.74
N ASN A 827 13.49 -37.48 5.61
CA ASN A 827 12.10 -37.69 6.00
C ASN A 827 11.11 -37.53 4.82
N LEU A 828 11.49 -36.80 3.77
CA LEU A 828 10.67 -36.61 2.58
C LEU A 828 11.04 -37.57 1.44
N THR A 829 12.19 -38.25 1.53
CA THR A 829 12.69 -39.16 0.49
C THR A 829 12.34 -40.63 0.77
N LEU A 830 12.45 -41.05 2.03
CA LEU A 830 12.18 -42.40 2.53
C LEU A 830 10.76 -42.49 3.10
#